data_AF-A0A9W7GCI9-F1
#
_entry.id   AF-A0A9W7GCI9-F1
#
_cell.length_a   1.000
_cell.length_b   1.000
_cell.length_c   1.000
_cell.angle_alpha   90.00
_cell.angle_beta   90.00
_cell.angle_gamma   90.00
#
_symmetry.space_group_name_H-M   'P 1'
#
loop_
_entity.id
_entity.type
_entity.pdbx_description
1 polymer ?
#
loop_
_entity_poly.entity_id
_entity_poly.type
_entity_poly.pdbx_seq_one_letter_code
_entity_poly.pdbx_strand_id
1 'polypeptide(L)'
;MSKGRYLPLMCLALLINLVPALISPQMQILPNPTTEIADEGQCTMKDVESANNEQLGIILKNVKDREFFRWFKVDLEVPCNFWKEEEEFVCSGGDDGVGSMDERAQSTMDPMDMFPSEDTDDEPLCGVESNPSFNFEPASDPIVTSDKRSTLTEDCSDPTKANFWVDICTGIDNNEEGSLKSTIDLHANEEHNTYYNGSHIWTAIYDDNCVGSDGGMCYEETVLYRLLSGIHSSTTISIAKHYYPPSKKKNRTSYEPNPSFAVQAFSDHPEYVRNLHFTYVFLLRALKKATPFLSTFNYNTGNSTDDMLTEMLVNRLTESSILDSCSSVFGAFDESLMFTSSPELKTTFKNIFHNVSSIVDCVQCQQCKLHAKMSLMGLGAGMKMLFLENIDSESISRNEVVAFINTLAKVSESITDIRELSQAYLEDNSFLSSAAAQEENLPLDLSDSCVSTIKQLATRNLISSELEIAMATEILNGNANLLAICKHYGDAPDKLLRILQDSNIAMAFQKPLPPDAIVVGTGLAGLAATLTILDNGGRVVLVEKEMRMGGNSAKASSGINACCPHGDAIEDSKELFKNDTTKSAGEGANPALIDVLVSGSEDAVEWLKSRVNVDLSQVAQLGGHSAKRTNRPSNGMAGAEIIYGMQRAVKEYEKQGKVEILLGRRVVDMIKEAGEEEGETVVKGVSVVDLSTNVTERLFAPNTILATGGFASDRSKGSYLEKYRPDLMNMPATAGEFSTGDGVGLATSLGAGLVGMDKVQLHPTGWVDPKDPESGTKTLAAELMRGVGGLLINSAGKRFVNEVSTRSNVTHHMLLHDPVYKSTGVWDVDRSVPAFWLVLSEEAAEEGRKHVDLYTHKGLMKEVKGLKGLAQEMGTSEKALKKTYEEYAKSANDGRDEFGKTVFRGVPKNAKSGKFYVGRVISVLHYCMGGVTIDEDGRVLGESGGAIGGLWAAGEVAGGVHGDNRLGGNSLLECTVFGRKVGGFIEVQGDSGVGSGAGGGSGGDWAAQASGGGADAEVSMEEVSLHGQTSDCWVALHGYAYDLTAFAEEHPPGPESIHELCGKDGTEVFKAVHSEGMLEDFMEEIRGKVMS
;
A
#
# COMPACT_ATOMS: atom_id res chain seq x y z
N MET A 1 -42.17 36.04 8.58
CA MET A 1 -43.49 35.49 8.99
C MET A 1 -43.75 34.21 8.19
N SER A 2 -44.32 33.19 8.85
CA SER A 2 -45.12 32.06 8.29
C SER A 2 -44.62 31.17 7.12
N LYS A 3 -44.49 29.85 7.44
CA LYS A 3 -44.94 28.65 6.68
C LYS A 3 -44.25 28.39 5.31
N GLY A 4 -43.73 27.19 4.96
CA GLY A 4 -44.31 25.83 5.06
C GLY A 4 -45.24 25.58 3.86
N ARG A 5 -45.16 24.50 3.06
CA ARG A 5 -44.74 23.09 3.27
C ARG A 5 -44.50 22.37 1.90
N TYR A 6 -44.07 21.09 1.97
CA TYR A 6 -44.29 19.98 1.02
C TYR A 6 -43.31 19.69 -0.16
N LEU A 7 -42.41 18.74 0.12
CA LEU A 7 -42.06 17.53 -0.68
C LEU A 7 -43.29 16.84 -1.35
N PRO A 8 -43.14 15.99 -2.39
CA PRO A 8 -42.14 14.90 -2.51
C PRO A 8 -41.25 14.98 -3.78
N LEU A 9 -39.98 14.58 -3.78
CA LEU A 9 -39.39 13.28 -3.38
C LEU A 9 -39.86 12.07 -4.21
N MET A 10 -39.95 12.26 -5.54
CA MET A 10 -40.04 11.15 -6.50
C MET A 10 -39.10 11.28 -7.72
N CYS A 11 -38.26 12.33 -7.81
CA CYS A 11 -37.29 12.52 -8.91
C CYS A 11 -35.81 12.34 -8.54
N LEU A 12 -35.45 12.22 -7.24
CA LEU A 12 -34.04 12.10 -6.84
C LEU A 12 -33.47 10.68 -7.02
N ALA A 13 -34.33 9.66 -7.10
CA ALA A 13 -33.95 8.26 -7.27
C ALA A 13 -33.52 7.87 -8.71
N LEU A 14 -33.46 8.85 -9.62
CA LEU A 14 -33.04 8.65 -11.02
C LEU A 14 -31.70 9.33 -11.37
N LEU A 15 -31.06 10.02 -10.40
CA LEU A 15 -29.79 10.73 -10.63
C LEU A 15 -28.55 10.04 -10.04
N ILE A 16 -28.71 9.08 -9.12
CA ILE A 16 -27.57 8.37 -8.52
C ILE A 16 -27.05 7.21 -9.39
N ASN A 17 -27.90 6.67 -10.28
CA ASN A 17 -27.50 5.65 -11.26
C ASN A 17 -26.87 6.22 -12.56
N LEU A 18 -26.42 7.48 -12.54
CA LEU A 18 -25.72 8.15 -13.66
C LEU A 18 -24.35 8.74 -13.28
N VAL A 19 -23.93 8.64 -12.02
CA VAL A 19 -22.64 9.18 -11.57
C VAL A 19 -21.41 8.38 -12.08
N PRO A 20 -21.48 7.06 -12.33
CA PRO A 20 -20.42 6.34 -13.05
C PRO A 20 -20.32 6.69 -14.55
N ALA A 21 -21.16 7.59 -15.07
CA ALA A 21 -21.26 7.94 -16.49
C ALA A 21 -21.08 9.45 -16.77
N LEU A 22 -20.66 10.23 -15.76
CA LEU A 22 -20.46 11.68 -15.86
C LEU A 22 -19.12 12.19 -15.28
N ILE A 23 -18.15 11.29 -15.09
CA ILE A 23 -16.74 11.68 -15.27
C ILE A 23 -16.48 11.57 -16.77
N SER A 24 -16.18 12.70 -17.42
CA SER A 24 -15.85 12.73 -18.86
C SER A 24 -14.59 11.88 -19.12
N PRO A 25 -14.44 11.20 -20.27
CA PRO A 25 -13.23 10.47 -20.62
C PRO A 25 -12.03 11.38 -20.97
N GLN A 26 -11.91 12.55 -20.33
CA GLN A 26 -10.95 13.61 -20.63
C GLN A 26 -10.22 14.06 -19.37
N MET A 27 -9.28 13.22 -18.91
CA MET A 27 -8.08 13.62 -18.16
C MET A 27 -7.09 12.44 -18.04
N GLN A 28 -6.93 11.67 -19.13
CA GLN A 28 -5.87 10.67 -19.25
C GLN A 28 -4.76 11.21 -20.14
N ILE A 29 -3.80 11.89 -19.52
CA ILE A 29 -2.56 12.39 -20.13
C ILE A 29 -1.72 11.22 -20.66
N LEU A 30 -1.71 10.13 -19.89
CA LEU A 30 -1.09 8.87 -20.26
C LEU A 30 -2.14 7.97 -20.95
N PRO A 31 -1.82 7.38 -22.12
CA PRO A 31 -2.60 6.28 -22.68
C PRO A 31 -2.75 5.14 -21.66
N ASN A 32 -3.78 4.31 -21.83
CA ASN A 32 -3.93 3.10 -21.00
C ASN A 32 -2.62 2.28 -21.03
N PRO A 33 -2.02 1.89 -19.89
CA PRO A 33 -0.74 1.18 -19.86
C PRO A 33 -0.73 -0.16 -20.62
N THR A 34 -1.89 -0.73 -20.97
CA THR A 34 -2.02 -1.90 -21.86
C THR A 34 -2.08 -1.54 -23.35
N THR A 35 -1.84 -0.29 -23.75
CA THR A 35 -1.86 0.14 -25.15
C THR A 35 -0.64 -0.40 -25.88
N GLU A 36 -0.86 -1.00 -27.05
CA GLU A 36 0.18 -1.50 -27.93
C GLU A 36 0.91 -0.34 -28.63
N ILE A 37 2.24 -0.39 -28.64
CA ILE A 37 3.09 0.69 -29.19
C ILE A 37 3.10 0.69 -30.73
N ALA A 38 2.92 -0.49 -31.33
CA ALA A 38 2.82 -0.70 -32.77
C ALA A 38 1.67 -1.66 -33.08
N ASP A 39 1.10 -1.54 -34.28
CA ASP A 39 -0.17 -2.16 -34.68
C ASP A 39 -0.10 -3.68 -34.90
N GLU A 40 1.04 -4.31 -34.55
CA GLU A 40 1.33 -5.75 -34.67
C GLU A 40 1.57 -6.46 -33.31
N GLY A 41 1.30 -5.78 -32.18
CA GLY A 41 0.86 -6.40 -30.92
C GLY A 41 1.80 -7.43 -30.25
N GLN A 42 3.01 -7.02 -29.85
CA GLN A 42 3.92 -7.85 -29.02
C GLN A 42 4.47 -7.17 -27.75
N CYS A 43 4.24 -5.87 -27.56
CA CYS A 43 4.74 -5.09 -26.42
C CYS A 43 3.78 -3.96 -26.05
N THR A 44 3.58 -3.75 -24.75
CA THR A 44 2.80 -2.63 -24.20
C THR A 44 3.70 -1.48 -23.77
N MET A 45 3.13 -0.28 -23.60
CA MET A 45 3.84 0.88 -23.03
C MET A 45 4.44 0.55 -21.65
N LYS A 46 3.72 -0.20 -20.81
CA LYS A 46 4.21 -0.63 -19.49
C LYS A 46 5.49 -1.46 -19.55
N ASP A 47 5.64 -2.34 -20.52
CA ASP A 47 6.84 -3.18 -20.67
C ASP A 47 8.08 -2.33 -21.00
N VAL A 48 7.88 -1.25 -21.77
CA VAL A 48 8.91 -0.27 -22.13
C VAL A 48 9.26 0.65 -20.95
N GLU A 49 8.26 1.11 -20.20
CA GLU A 49 8.48 1.85 -18.93
C GLU A 49 9.28 1.01 -17.91
N SER A 50 8.94 -0.28 -17.74
CA SER A 50 9.65 -1.17 -16.81
C SER A 50 11.12 -1.34 -17.21
N ALA A 51 11.39 -1.65 -18.49
CA ALA A 51 12.74 -1.79 -19.01
C ALA A 51 13.58 -0.49 -18.86
N ASN A 52 12.93 0.67 -19.03
CA ASN A 52 13.55 1.97 -18.82
C ASN A 52 13.94 2.20 -17.36
N ASN A 53 12.98 2.01 -16.45
CA ASN A 53 13.09 2.45 -15.06
C ASN A 53 13.91 1.47 -14.20
N GLU A 54 13.95 0.18 -14.53
CA GLU A 54 14.69 -0.82 -13.77
C GLU A 54 16.21 -0.62 -13.85
N GLN A 55 16.77 -0.37 -15.05
CA GLN A 55 18.22 -0.18 -15.23
C GLN A 55 18.64 0.71 -16.42
N LEU A 56 17.93 0.72 -17.55
CA LEU A 56 18.41 1.38 -18.77
C LEU A 56 18.55 2.90 -18.61
N GLY A 57 17.55 3.57 -18.04
CA GLY A 57 17.56 5.01 -17.82
C GLY A 57 18.68 5.46 -16.89
N ILE A 58 18.97 4.67 -15.84
CA ILE A 58 20.09 4.94 -14.90
C ILE A 58 21.44 4.85 -15.64
N ILE A 59 21.63 3.85 -16.51
CA ILE A 59 22.86 3.72 -17.29
C ILE A 59 22.98 4.86 -18.30
N LEU A 60 21.91 5.17 -19.06
CA LEU A 60 21.89 6.24 -20.05
C LEU A 60 22.21 7.61 -19.45
N LYS A 61 21.62 7.93 -18.28
CA LYS A 61 21.92 9.15 -17.52
C LYS A 61 23.41 9.24 -17.14
N ASN A 62 23.97 8.16 -16.58
CA ASN A 62 25.39 8.12 -16.20
C ASN A 62 26.35 8.18 -17.41
N VAL A 63 25.92 7.69 -18.60
CA VAL A 63 26.70 7.75 -19.85
C VAL A 63 26.67 9.15 -20.46
N LYS A 64 25.51 9.82 -20.57
CA LYS A 64 25.45 11.17 -21.15
C LYS A 64 26.33 12.18 -20.38
N ASP A 65 26.43 11.99 -19.07
CA ASP A 65 27.19 12.83 -18.15
C ASP A 65 28.73 12.69 -18.27
N ARG A 66 29.24 11.76 -19.08
CA ARG A 66 30.70 11.55 -19.31
C ARG A 66 31.29 12.65 -20.18
N GLU A 67 32.60 12.92 -20.03
CA GLU A 67 33.32 13.92 -20.82
C GLU A 67 33.21 13.66 -22.32
N PHE A 68 33.19 12.40 -22.77
CA PHE A 68 32.98 12.09 -24.18
C PHE A 68 31.61 12.54 -24.71
N PHE A 69 30.54 12.33 -23.95
CA PHE A 69 29.15 12.56 -24.38
C PHE A 69 28.65 13.99 -24.11
N ARG A 70 29.27 14.70 -23.16
CA ARG A 70 28.97 16.10 -22.82
C ARG A 70 29.30 17.12 -23.91
N TRP A 71 30.33 16.86 -24.73
CA TRP A 71 30.82 17.80 -25.74
C TRP A 71 30.26 17.49 -27.14
N PHE A 72 29.34 18.34 -27.61
CA PHE A 72 28.71 18.24 -28.93
C PHE A 72 29.21 19.34 -29.87
N LYS A 73 29.52 18.98 -31.13
CA LYS A 73 30.04 19.91 -32.13
C LYS A 73 28.95 20.26 -33.13
N VAL A 74 28.63 21.54 -33.28
CA VAL A 74 27.53 22.00 -34.12
C VAL A 74 27.80 23.38 -34.71
N ASP A 75 27.21 23.68 -35.85
CA ASP A 75 27.13 25.02 -36.41
C ASP A 75 25.70 25.56 -36.20
N LEU A 76 25.56 26.59 -35.37
CA LEU A 76 24.27 27.24 -35.09
C LEU A 76 24.05 28.52 -35.93
N GLU A 77 25.12 29.03 -36.56
CA GLU A 77 25.14 30.25 -37.38
C GLU A 77 24.68 30.00 -38.83
N VAL A 78 24.34 28.74 -39.16
CA VAL A 78 23.74 28.38 -40.45
C VAL A 78 22.46 29.20 -40.66
N PRO A 79 22.37 29.98 -41.77
CA PRO A 79 21.21 30.83 -42.04
C PRO A 79 20.00 30.01 -42.48
N CYS A 80 18.80 30.54 -42.21
CA CYS A 80 17.56 29.97 -42.72
C CYS A 80 17.54 30.02 -44.26
N ASN A 81 17.61 28.84 -44.89
CA ASN A 81 17.54 28.71 -46.36
C ASN A 81 16.13 28.34 -46.86
N PHE A 82 15.23 27.99 -45.95
CA PHE A 82 13.88 27.52 -46.23
C PHE A 82 12.93 28.70 -46.56
N TRP A 83 12.72 29.60 -45.60
CA TRP A 83 11.96 30.83 -45.82
C TRP A 83 12.84 31.90 -46.47
N LYS A 84 12.38 32.43 -47.61
CA LYS A 84 13.09 33.42 -48.42
C LYS A 84 12.37 34.75 -48.43
N GLU A 85 12.44 35.46 -47.32
CA GLU A 85 12.45 36.93 -47.14
C GLU A 85 12.36 37.23 -45.64
N GLU A 86 12.95 38.34 -45.20
CA GLU A 86 13.12 38.69 -43.78
C GLU A 86 11.81 39.17 -43.14
N GLU A 87 10.88 38.26 -42.84
CA GLU A 87 9.86 38.53 -41.83
C GLU A 87 10.51 38.43 -40.44
N GLU A 88 11.00 39.57 -39.93
CA GLU A 88 11.45 39.73 -38.55
C GLU A 88 10.27 39.45 -37.58
N PHE A 89 10.06 38.18 -37.22
CA PHE A 89 9.26 37.80 -36.07
C PHE A 89 9.98 38.22 -34.79
N VAL A 90 9.78 39.49 -34.41
CA VAL A 90 10.34 40.08 -33.18
C VAL A 90 9.76 39.36 -31.97
N CYS A 91 10.64 38.76 -31.15
CA CYS A 91 10.28 38.21 -29.84
C CYS A 91 9.53 39.29 -29.03
N SER A 92 8.24 39.05 -28.80
CA SER A 92 7.29 40.09 -28.38
C SER A 92 7.37 40.36 -26.86
N GLY A 93 8.39 41.11 -26.46
CA GLY A 93 8.44 41.74 -25.13
C GLY A 93 8.00 43.21 -25.20
N GLY A 94 6.76 43.51 -24.76
CA GLY A 94 6.35 44.87 -24.37
C GLY A 94 5.29 45.59 -25.23
N ASP A 95 4.23 46.01 -24.54
CA ASP A 95 3.24 47.08 -24.81
C ASP A 95 2.36 47.11 -26.09
N ASP A 96 1.04 47.07 -25.80
CA ASP A 96 -0.06 47.84 -26.41
C ASP A 96 -0.22 47.92 -27.94
N GLY A 97 -1.08 47.06 -28.49
CA GLY A 97 -1.59 47.20 -29.86
C GLY A 97 -2.88 46.41 -30.16
N VAL A 98 -4.04 47.03 -29.97
CA VAL A 98 -5.33 46.46 -30.43
C VAL A 98 -5.35 46.41 -31.96
N GLY A 99 -5.16 45.22 -32.53
CA GLY A 99 -5.25 44.94 -33.96
C GLY A 99 -6.10 43.69 -34.21
N SER A 100 -7.13 43.81 -35.06
CA SER A 100 -8.07 42.72 -35.36
C SER A 100 -7.43 41.62 -36.21
N MET A 101 -7.43 40.38 -35.72
CA MET A 101 -7.16 39.19 -36.55
C MET A 101 -8.34 38.89 -37.49
N ASP A 102 -8.01 38.39 -38.67
CA ASP A 102 -8.92 38.22 -39.81
C ASP A 102 -9.83 36.97 -39.66
N GLU A 103 -11.09 37.05 -40.08
CA GLU A 103 -12.14 36.03 -39.83
C GLU A 103 -12.02 34.76 -40.71
N ARG A 104 -10.80 34.23 -40.90
CA ARG A 104 -10.57 33.08 -41.81
C ARG A 104 -9.74 31.91 -41.26
N ALA A 105 -9.25 31.99 -40.02
CA ALA A 105 -8.52 30.91 -39.33
C ALA A 105 -9.33 30.31 -38.16
N GLN A 106 -10.62 30.00 -38.37
CA GLN A 106 -11.52 29.44 -37.35
C GLN A 106 -12.08 28.04 -37.69
N SER A 107 -11.29 27.23 -38.38
CA SER A 107 -11.53 25.79 -38.52
C SER A 107 -10.18 25.08 -38.50
N THR A 108 -10.04 24.08 -37.63
CA THR A 108 -8.78 23.40 -37.23
C THR A 108 -7.78 24.32 -36.51
N MET A 109 -8.04 24.59 -35.22
CA MET A 109 -6.95 24.87 -34.28
C MET A 109 -6.24 23.55 -33.99
N ASP A 110 -4.92 23.53 -34.12
CA ASP A 110 -4.10 22.35 -33.84
C ASP A 110 -3.66 22.41 -32.35
N PRO A 111 -3.61 21.30 -31.60
CA PRO A 111 -3.49 21.34 -30.13
C PRO A 111 -2.09 21.70 -29.61
N MET A 112 -1.11 21.94 -30.49
CA MET A 112 0.25 22.38 -30.15
C MET A 112 0.48 23.89 -30.39
N ASP A 113 -0.59 24.69 -30.39
CA ASP A 113 -0.51 26.15 -30.32
C ASP A 113 -0.04 26.62 -28.93
N MET A 114 1.16 27.21 -28.88
CA MET A 114 1.89 27.51 -27.64
C MET A 114 1.52 28.87 -26.99
N PHE A 115 1.07 28.78 -25.73
CA PHE A 115 0.98 29.82 -24.67
C PHE A 115 -0.12 30.91 -24.74
N PRO A 116 -0.81 31.17 -23.59
CA PRO A 116 -1.30 32.49 -23.23
C PRO A 116 -0.17 33.33 -22.59
N SER A 117 -0.03 34.57 -23.04
CA SER A 117 0.93 35.54 -22.50
C SER A 117 0.33 36.38 -21.36
N GLU A 118 0.95 36.38 -20.18
CA GLU A 118 0.82 37.43 -19.15
C GLU A 118 2.07 37.41 -18.24
N ASP A 119 2.58 38.60 -17.86
CA ASP A 119 3.79 38.86 -17.05
C ASP A 119 5.20 38.57 -17.67
N THR A 120 5.58 39.26 -18.75
CA THR A 120 6.99 39.30 -19.24
C THR A 120 7.73 40.58 -18.79
N ASP A 121 8.38 40.51 -17.62
CA ASP A 121 9.38 41.49 -17.13
C ASP A 121 10.82 40.94 -17.22
N ASP A 122 10.97 39.65 -17.56
CA ASP A 122 12.24 38.91 -17.60
C ASP A 122 12.72 38.74 -19.07
N GLU A 123 14.02 38.91 -19.35
CA GLU A 123 14.59 38.83 -20.71
C GLU A 123 14.57 37.39 -21.30
N PRO A 124 14.42 37.22 -22.62
CA PRO A 124 14.38 35.89 -23.26
C PRO A 124 15.72 35.16 -23.15
N LEU A 125 15.69 33.95 -22.58
CA LEU A 125 16.86 33.11 -22.28
C LEU A 125 17.38 32.32 -23.51
N CYS A 126 17.34 32.91 -24.70
CA CYS A 126 17.61 32.22 -25.98
C CYS A 126 19.11 32.04 -26.33
N GLY A 127 20.02 32.47 -25.45
CA GLY A 127 21.47 32.43 -25.69
C GLY A 127 22.10 31.12 -25.23
N VAL A 128 23.14 30.68 -25.94
CA VAL A 128 23.96 29.53 -25.56
C VAL A 128 25.15 30.03 -24.72
N GLU A 129 25.39 29.40 -23.57
CA GLU A 129 26.59 29.63 -22.76
C GLU A 129 27.82 29.09 -23.49
N SER A 130 28.50 29.99 -24.20
CA SER A 130 29.86 29.75 -24.69
C SER A 130 30.86 30.02 -23.58
N ASN A 131 31.58 29.00 -23.14
CA ASN A 131 32.64 29.16 -22.14
C ASN A 131 33.98 29.45 -22.86
N PRO A 132 34.49 30.71 -22.88
CA PRO A 132 35.70 31.07 -23.64
C PRO A 132 37.00 30.57 -22.99
N SER A 133 36.92 29.77 -21.92
CA SER A 133 38.04 29.51 -21.00
C SER A 133 38.69 28.14 -21.17
N PHE A 134 38.12 27.24 -21.98
CA PHE A 134 38.58 25.85 -22.11
C PHE A 134 38.86 25.47 -23.58
N ASN A 135 40.08 25.76 -24.04
CA ASN A 135 40.65 25.08 -25.20
C ASN A 135 41.04 23.66 -24.81
N PHE A 136 40.05 22.77 -24.70
CA PHE A 136 40.30 21.35 -24.76
C PHE A 136 40.44 20.98 -26.24
N GLU A 137 41.68 20.85 -26.73
CA GLU A 137 41.90 20.10 -27.97
C GLU A 137 41.68 18.62 -27.60
N PRO A 138 40.64 17.94 -28.12
CA PRO A 138 40.49 16.50 -27.90
C PRO A 138 41.75 15.80 -28.42
N ALA A 139 42.17 14.72 -27.77
CA ALA A 139 43.40 14.01 -28.08
C ALA A 139 43.39 13.36 -29.48
N SER A 140 43.57 14.19 -30.51
CA SER A 140 43.28 13.94 -31.92
C SER A 140 41.96 13.21 -32.15
N ASP A 141 40.91 13.94 -32.56
CA ASP A 141 39.78 13.36 -33.30
C ASP A 141 40.35 12.27 -34.23
N PRO A 142 39.80 11.04 -34.28
CA PRO A 142 40.11 10.11 -35.35
C PRO A 142 39.59 10.73 -36.65
N ILE A 143 40.44 11.57 -37.27
CA ILE A 143 40.09 12.33 -38.45
C ILE A 143 39.84 11.30 -39.55
N VAL A 144 38.57 11.02 -39.81
CA VAL A 144 38.13 10.62 -41.15
C VAL A 144 38.51 11.81 -42.03
N THR A 145 39.73 11.73 -42.60
CA THR A 145 40.30 12.78 -43.45
C THR A 145 39.24 13.18 -44.47
N SER A 146 39.03 14.48 -44.68
CA SER A 146 37.98 14.99 -45.58
C SER A 146 38.01 14.31 -46.96
N ASP A 147 39.21 14.02 -47.47
CA ASP A 147 39.48 13.24 -48.70
C ASP A 147 38.89 11.81 -48.75
N LYS A 148 38.64 11.18 -47.58
CA LYS A 148 38.02 9.85 -47.46
C LYS A 148 36.51 9.90 -47.31
N ARG A 149 35.98 10.89 -46.57
CA ARG A 149 34.52 11.03 -46.38
C ARG A 149 33.86 11.46 -47.70
N SER A 150 34.52 12.32 -48.47
CA SER A 150 34.08 12.73 -49.82
C SER A 150 33.91 11.54 -50.77
N THR A 151 34.89 10.62 -50.81
CA THR A 151 34.86 9.42 -51.66
C THR A 151 33.79 8.40 -51.25
N LEU A 152 33.37 8.37 -49.98
CA LEU A 152 32.24 7.56 -49.53
C LEU A 152 30.87 8.19 -49.88
N THR A 153 30.79 9.52 -49.95
CA THR A 153 29.54 10.25 -50.26
C THR A 153 29.17 10.30 -51.74
N GLU A 154 30.11 10.09 -52.67
CA GLU A 154 29.85 10.21 -54.12
C GLU A 154 28.80 9.20 -54.67
N ASP A 155 28.62 8.04 -54.03
CA ASP A 155 27.71 6.96 -54.48
C ASP A 155 26.40 6.86 -53.65
N CYS A 156 26.12 7.84 -52.77
CA CYS A 156 24.96 7.83 -51.87
C CYS A 156 23.60 8.21 -52.50
N SER A 157 23.56 8.43 -53.83
CA SER A 157 22.35 8.84 -54.56
C SER A 157 21.50 7.68 -55.07
N ASP A 158 22.01 6.45 -55.04
CA ASP A 158 21.32 5.24 -55.51
C ASP A 158 20.78 4.41 -54.31
N PRO A 159 19.44 4.27 -54.15
CA PRO A 159 18.82 3.57 -53.02
C PRO A 159 19.06 2.05 -52.97
N THR A 160 19.75 1.51 -53.98
CA THR A 160 20.18 0.10 -54.03
C THR A 160 21.59 -0.12 -53.48
N LYS A 161 22.34 0.93 -53.14
CA LYS A 161 23.72 0.84 -52.63
C LYS A 161 23.80 0.73 -51.10
N ALA A 162 24.78 -0.03 -50.61
CA ALA A 162 24.99 -0.26 -49.19
C ALA A 162 25.40 1.00 -48.38
N ASN A 163 25.95 2.02 -49.04
CA ASN A 163 26.32 3.31 -48.44
C ASN A 163 25.22 4.38 -48.52
N PHE A 164 24.04 4.10 -49.06
CA PHE A 164 22.96 5.08 -49.31
C PHE A 164 22.59 5.97 -48.11
N TRP A 165 22.74 5.46 -46.88
CA TRP A 165 22.38 6.17 -45.65
C TRP A 165 23.54 6.99 -45.03
N VAL A 166 24.77 6.87 -45.53
CA VAL A 166 25.98 7.45 -44.89
C VAL A 166 25.89 8.98 -44.73
N ASP A 167 25.24 9.63 -45.68
CA ASP A 167 25.09 11.08 -45.82
C ASP A 167 23.82 11.66 -45.18
N ILE A 168 22.93 10.87 -44.57
CA ILE A 168 21.64 11.36 -44.02
C ILE A 168 21.81 12.52 -43.01
N CYS A 169 22.90 12.53 -42.24
CA CYS A 169 23.22 13.59 -41.27
C CYS A 169 24.02 14.79 -41.86
N THR A 170 24.32 14.82 -43.15
CA THR A 170 25.27 15.81 -43.72
C THR A 170 24.82 17.26 -43.60
N GLY A 171 23.53 17.54 -43.78
CA GLY A 171 22.95 18.90 -43.60
C GLY A 171 22.99 19.41 -42.15
N ILE A 172 23.23 18.52 -41.18
CA ILE A 172 23.35 18.85 -39.76
C ILE A 172 24.84 18.96 -39.36
N ASP A 173 25.69 18.09 -39.92
CA ASP A 173 27.14 18.05 -39.72
C ASP A 173 27.91 18.88 -40.77
N ASN A 174 27.32 19.93 -41.36
CA ASN A 174 27.89 20.76 -42.46
C ASN A 174 29.43 20.89 -42.41
N ASN A 175 30.15 20.10 -43.22
CA ASN A 175 31.62 19.96 -43.16
C ASN A 175 32.37 20.87 -44.15
N GLU A 176 31.75 21.98 -44.58
CA GLU A 176 32.39 22.91 -45.50
C GLU A 176 33.56 23.67 -44.85
N GLU A 177 34.65 23.85 -45.62
CA GLU A 177 35.82 24.64 -45.21
C GLU A 177 35.41 26.12 -44.98
N GLY A 178 35.23 26.49 -43.71
CA GLY A 178 34.81 27.83 -43.29
C GLY A 178 33.64 27.85 -42.30
N SER A 179 32.97 26.72 -42.05
CA SER A 179 31.92 26.58 -41.04
C SER A 179 32.43 26.93 -39.62
N LEU A 180 31.66 27.73 -38.89
CA LEU A 180 32.00 28.21 -37.53
C LEU A 180 31.55 27.19 -36.48
N LYS A 181 31.96 25.91 -36.64
CA LYS A 181 31.60 24.83 -35.71
C LYS A 181 32.14 25.11 -34.30
N SER A 182 31.25 25.47 -33.39
CA SER A 182 31.55 25.54 -31.96
C SER A 182 31.45 24.15 -31.34
N THR A 183 32.25 23.91 -30.30
CA THR A 183 32.08 22.76 -29.41
C THR A 183 31.36 23.26 -28.18
N ILE A 184 30.16 22.74 -27.95
CA ILE A 184 29.22 23.23 -26.94
C ILE A 184 29.16 22.21 -25.81
N ASP A 185 29.14 22.73 -24.58
CA ASP A 185 28.88 21.97 -23.37
C ASP A 185 27.37 21.74 -23.23
N LEU A 186 26.91 20.50 -23.37
CA LEU A 186 25.49 20.18 -23.23
C LEU A 186 24.98 20.36 -21.78
N HIS A 187 25.83 20.27 -20.76
CA HIS A 187 25.44 20.48 -19.35
C HIS A 187 25.27 21.95 -18.99
N ALA A 188 26.01 22.84 -19.65
CA ALA A 188 25.83 24.28 -19.50
C ALA A 188 24.63 24.82 -20.31
N ASN A 189 24.03 23.97 -21.15
CA ASN A 189 23.00 24.34 -22.12
C ASN A 189 21.89 23.28 -22.17
N GLU A 190 21.45 22.78 -21.02
CA GLU A 190 20.36 21.80 -20.90
C GLU A 190 19.06 22.29 -21.57
N GLU A 191 18.15 21.38 -21.94
CA GLU A 191 16.93 21.78 -22.63
C GLU A 191 15.87 22.28 -21.63
N HIS A 192 15.42 23.52 -21.81
CA HIS A 192 14.44 24.16 -20.94
C HIS A 192 13.57 25.17 -21.69
N ASN A 193 12.51 25.67 -21.05
CA ASN A 193 11.70 26.75 -21.61
C ASN A 193 12.53 28.02 -21.82
N THR A 194 12.58 28.50 -23.06
CA THR A 194 13.26 29.74 -23.49
C THR A 194 12.28 30.87 -23.81
N TYR A 195 10.97 30.62 -23.68
CA TYR A 195 9.86 31.45 -24.19
C TYR A 195 9.82 31.65 -25.71
N TYR A 196 10.62 30.92 -26.49
CA TYR A 196 10.53 30.91 -27.95
C TYR A 196 9.32 30.11 -28.43
N ASN A 197 8.38 30.77 -29.10
CA ASN A 197 7.28 30.09 -29.78
C ASN A 197 7.78 29.45 -31.09
N GLY A 198 7.99 28.13 -31.05
CA GLY A 198 8.40 27.32 -32.19
C GLY A 198 7.27 26.66 -32.99
N SER A 199 5.99 26.97 -32.76
CA SER A 199 4.88 26.23 -33.40
C SER A 199 4.97 26.29 -34.93
N HIS A 200 5.32 27.46 -35.50
CA HIS A 200 5.55 27.66 -36.94
C HIS A 200 6.65 26.76 -37.55
N ILE A 201 7.69 26.39 -36.78
CA ILE A 201 8.74 25.45 -37.19
C ILE A 201 8.15 24.05 -37.33
N TRP A 202 7.35 23.62 -36.35
CA TRP A 202 6.71 22.31 -36.35
C TRP A 202 5.62 22.17 -37.40
N THR A 203 4.81 23.22 -37.61
CA THR A 203 3.84 23.29 -38.72
C THR A 203 4.53 23.07 -40.06
N ALA A 204 5.64 23.77 -40.34
CA ALA A 204 6.41 23.56 -41.57
C ALA A 204 7.03 22.15 -41.67
N ILE A 205 7.46 21.56 -40.55
CA ILE A 205 7.95 20.17 -40.52
C ILE A 205 6.87 19.17 -40.95
N TYR A 206 5.61 19.34 -40.52
CA TYR A 206 4.52 18.42 -40.89
C TYR A 206 3.92 18.74 -42.27
N ASP A 207 3.56 20.00 -42.52
CA ASP A 207 2.83 20.43 -43.73
C ASP A 207 3.67 20.30 -45.00
N ASP A 208 4.88 20.87 -45.04
CA ASP A 208 5.72 20.89 -46.25
C ASP A 208 6.33 19.52 -46.59
N ASN A 209 6.21 18.55 -45.68
CA ASN A 209 6.58 17.16 -45.91
C ASN A 209 5.35 16.23 -46.07
N CYS A 210 4.12 16.76 -46.02
CA CYS A 210 2.85 16.03 -46.06
C CYS A 210 2.67 14.95 -44.97
N VAL A 211 3.46 15.02 -43.89
CA VAL A 211 3.57 13.96 -42.87
C VAL A 211 2.39 14.04 -41.90
N GLY A 212 1.42 13.12 -42.03
CA GLY A 212 0.22 13.06 -41.19
C GLY A 212 -1.09 13.44 -41.88
N SER A 213 -1.10 13.69 -43.18
CA SER A 213 -2.32 14.07 -43.92
C SER A 213 -3.29 12.88 -44.14
N ASP A 214 -4.61 13.16 -44.17
CA ASP A 214 -5.76 12.20 -44.18
C ASP A 214 -5.79 11.13 -45.31
N GLY A 215 -4.83 11.14 -46.22
CA GLY A 215 -4.68 10.12 -47.27
C GLY A 215 -3.83 8.95 -46.80
N GLY A 216 -4.47 7.88 -46.31
CA GLY A 216 -3.85 6.67 -45.72
C GLY A 216 -2.39 6.40 -46.09
N MET A 217 -1.49 6.80 -45.18
CA MET A 217 -0.03 6.71 -45.31
C MET A 217 0.46 5.27 -45.50
N CYS A 218 1.59 5.10 -46.20
CA CYS A 218 2.30 3.81 -46.21
C CYS A 218 3.03 3.56 -44.89
N TYR A 219 3.59 2.34 -44.71
CA TYR A 219 4.24 1.93 -43.47
C TYR A 219 5.44 2.82 -43.15
N GLU A 220 6.28 3.12 -44.14
CA GLU A 220 7.49 3.92 -43.98
C GLU A 220 7.19 5.40 -43.64
N GLU A 221 6.13 5.98 -44.24
CA GLU A 221 5.64 7.32 -43.89
C GLU A 221 5.07 7.34 -42.46
N THR A 222 4.37 6.28 -42.05
CA THR A 222 3.86 6.14 -40.69
C THR A 222 4.99 6.03 -39.66
N VAL A 223 6.04 5.26 -39.96
CA VAL A 223 7.26 5.19 -39.12
C VAL A 223 7.90 6.58 -39.00
N LEU A 224 8.06 7.31 -40.11
CA LEU A 224 8.65 8.64 -40.10
C LEU A 224 7.84 9.65 -39.28
N TYR A 225 6.51 9.66 -39.43
CA TYR A 225 5.61 10.45 -38.62
C TYR A 225 5.76 10.15 -37.13
N ARG A 226 5.75 8.86 -36.73
CA ARG A 226 5.89 8.46 -35.32
C ARG A 226 7.24 8.89 -34.75
N LEU A 227 8.34 8.79 -35.52
CA LEU A 227 9.66 9.24 -35.08
C LEU A 227 9.71 10.76 -34.83
N LEU A 228 9.23 11.56 -35.78
CA LEU A 228 9.19 13.02 -35.66
C LEU A 228 8.24 13.48 -34.52
N SER A 229 7.05 12.90 -34.45
CA SER A 229 6.07 13.14 -33.37
C SER A 229 6.62 12.76 -31.99
N GLY A 230 7.38 11.66 -31.87
CA GLY A 230 8.01 11.27 -30.61
C GLY A 230 9.13 12.23 -30.15
N ILE A 231 9.92 12.79 -31.08
CA ILE A 231 10.92 13.82 -30.75
C ILE A 231 10.27 15.16 -30.40
N HIS A 232 9.18 15.53 -31.10
CA HIS A 232 8.38 16.69 -30.72
C HIS A 232 7.83 16.52 -29.29
N SER A 233 7.17 15.38 -29.02
CA SER A 233 6.64 15.04 -27.69
C SER A 233 7.71 15.12 -26.60
N SER A 234 8.89 14.52 -26.86
CA SER A 234 10.05 14.57 -25.95
C SER A 234 10.49 16.00 -25.63
N THR A 235 10.52 16.87 -26.65
CA THR A 235 10.89 18.29 -26.49
C THR A 235 9.84 19.06 -25.70
N THR A 236 8.55 18.82 -25.94
CA THR A 236 7.44 19.44 -25.20
C THR A 236 7.43 18.97 -23.73
N ILE A 237 7.73 17.70 -23.45
CA ILE A 237 7.86 17.16 -22.08
C ILE A 237 9.03 17.83 -21.34
N SER A 238 10.18 17.92 -21.99
CA SER A 238 11.38 18.57 -21.45
C SER A 238 11.14 20.06 -21.11
N ILE A 239 10.44 20.79 -22.00
CA ILE A 239 9.99 22.17 -21.76
C ILE A 239 8.99 22.24 -20.59
N ALA A 240 8.08 21.26 -20.46
CA ALA A 240 7.13 21.19 -19.35
C ALA A 240 7.81 20.87 -18.01
N LYS A 241 8.88 20.07 -18.01
CA LYS A 241 9.69 19.73 -16.83
C LYS A 241 10.53 20.92 -16.35
N HIS A 242 11.09 21.68 -17.28
CA HIS A 242 11.93 22.85 -17.02
C HIS A 242 11.24 24.14 -17.48
N TYR A 243 10.02 24.37 -16.99
CA TYR A 243 9.12 25.38 -17.54
C TYR A 243 9.33 26.78 -16.97
N TYR A 244 9.53 26.87 -15.66
CA TYR A 244 9.56 28.14 -14.93
C TYR A 244 11.00 28.48 -14.52
N PRO A 245 11.67 29.46 -15.16
CA PRO A 245 13.06 29.76 -14.85
C PRO A 245 13.28 30.37 -13.45
N PRO A 246 14.50 30.27 -12.90
CA PRO A 246 14.88 30.91 -11.64
C PRO A 246 14.56 32.41 -11.66
N SER A 247 13.91 32.91 -10.61
CA SER A 247 13.54 34.33 -10.51
C SER A 247 13.64 34.81 -9.07
N LYS A 248 14.60 35.71 -8.82
CA LYS A 248 14.78 36.36 -7.51
C LYS A 248 13.58 37.19 -7.08
N LYS A 249 12.77 37.68 -8.04
CA LYS A 249 11.52 38.45 -7.81
C LYS A 249 10.40 37.54 -7.29
N LYS A 250 10.32 36.29 -7.79
CA LYS A 250 9.35 35.26 -7.37
C LYS A 250 9.92 34.26 -6.34
N ASN A 251 11.11 34.51 -5.80
CA ASN A 251 11.85 33.65 -4.87
C ASN A 251 12.14 32.22 -5.37
N ARG A 252 12.19 32.02 -6.71
CA ARG A 252 12.55 30.74 -7.34
C ARG A 252 14.05 30.64 -7.55
N THR A 253 14.67 29.52 -7.18
CA THR A 253 16.13 29.31 -7.25
C THR A 253 16.59 28.37 -8.36
N SER A 254 15.70 27.58 -8.92
CA SER A 254 15.94 26.60 -9.99
C SER A 254 14.85 26.73 -11.08
N TYR A 255 14.95 25.92 -12.13
CA TYR A 255 13.79 25.66 -12.95
C TYR A 255 12.75 24.87 -12.14
N GLU A 256 11.47 25.12 -12.39
CA GLU A 256 10.33 24.40 -11.79
C GLU A 256 9.41 23.86 -12.90
N PRO A 257 8.76 22.69 -12.70
CA PRO A 257 7.86 22.08 -13.67
C PRO A 257 6.54 22.85 -13.80
N ASN A 258 5.87 22.66 -14.93
CA ASN A 258 4.49 23.08 -15.15
C ASN A 258 3.64 21.88 -15.57
N PRO A 259 3.06 21.15 -14.61
CA PRO A 259 2.20 20.00 -14.88
C PRO A 259 1.00 20.34 -15.77
N SER A 260 0.40 21.52 -15.58
CA SER A 260 -0.79 21.96 -16.34
C SER A 260 -0.50 22.15 -17.83
N PHE A 261 0.70 22.61 -18.19
CA PHE A 261 1.12 22.73 -19.59
C PHE A 261 1.31 21.34 -20.25
N ALA A 262 1.88 20.37 -19.53
CA ALA A 262 1.98 19.00 -20.02
C ALA A 262 0.59 18.40 -20.30
N VAL A 263 -0.38 18.61 -19.42
CA VAL A 263 -1.75 18.12 -19.61
C VAL A 263 -2.38 18.73 -20.85
N GLN A 264 -2.32 20.05 -21.00
CA GLN A 264 -2.89 20.74 -22.16
C GLN A 264 -2.29 20.26 -23.48
N ALA A 265 -1.00 19.92 -23.50
CA ALA A 265 -0.32 19.42 -24.71
C ALA A 265 -0.65 17.96 -25.09
N PHE A 266 -1.07 17.11 -24.13
CA PHE A 266 -1.19 15.66 -24.36
C PHE A 266 -2.56 15.06 -24.02
N SER A 267 -3.45 15.74 -23.28
CA SER A 267 -4.70 15.12 -22.77
C SER A 267 -5.71 14.74 -23.84
N ASP A 268 -5.79 15.50 -24.93
CA ASP A 268 -6.63 15.18 -26.08
C ASP A 268 -5.87 14.37 -27.15
N HIS A 269 -4.54 14.17 -26.97
CA HIS A 269 -3.62 13.56 -27.94
C HIS A 269 -2.72 12.45 -27.36
N PRO A 270 -3.31 11.39 -26.78
CA PRO A 270 -2.58 10.25 -26.21
C PRO A 270 -1.65 9.55 -27.22
N GLU A 271 -1.94 9.65 -28.52
CA GLU A 271 -1.10 9.11 -29.59
C GLU A 271 0.31 9.73 -29.62
N TYR A 272 0.51 10.96 -29.16
CA TYR A 272 1.83 11.60 -29.08
C TYR A 272 2.71 10.92 -28.03
N VAL A 273 2.16 10.60 -26.86
CA VAL A 273 2.85 9.82 -25.81
C VAL A 273 3.15 8.39 -26.29
N ARG A 274 2.27 7.78 -27.10
CA ARG A 274 2.57 6.49 -27.74
C ARG A 274 3.71 6.61 -28.77
N ASN A 275 3.76 7.70 -29.54
CA ASN A 275 4.82 7.95 -30.52
C ASN A 275 6.19 8.18 -29.84
N LEU A 276 6.24 8.80 -28.67
CA LEU A 276 7.44 8.87 -27.82
C LEU A 276 8.00 7.47 -27.50
N HIS A 277 7.13 6.55 -27.06
CA HIS A 277 7.51 5.17 -26.74
C HIS A 277 7.98 4.41 -28.00
N PHE A 278 7.34 4.64 -29.14
CA PHE A 278 7.78 4.10 -30.42
C PHE A 278 9.20 4.57 -30.80
N THR A 279 9.49 5.87 -30.66
CA THR A 279 10.83 6.42 -30.88
C THR A 279 11.88 5.83 -29.95
N TYR A 280 11.54 5.55 -28.69
CA TYR A 280 12.44 4.89 -27.76
C TYR A 280 12.77 3.46 -28.20
N VAL A 281 11.75 2.66 -28.58
CA VAL A 281 11.95 1.30 -29.11
C VAL A 281 12.83 1.30 -30.37
N PHE A 282 12.62 2.25 -31.29
CA PHE A 282 13.45 2.41 -32.48
C PHE A 282 14.92 2.67 -32.13
N LEU A 283 15.20 3.58 -31.19
CA LEU A 283 16.57 3.86 -30.74
C LEU A 283 17.20 2.69 -29.97
N LEU A 284 16.42 1.95 -29.18
CA LEU A 284 16.90 0.72 -28.53
C LEU A 284 17.23 -0.39 -29.54
N ARG A 285 16.45 -0.55 -30.62
CA ARG A 285 16.77 -1.48 -31.73
C ARG A 285 18.08 -1.08 -32.41
N ALA A 286 18.29 0.21 -32.66
CA ALA A 286 19.55 0.73 -33.20
C ALA A 286 20.74 0.45 -32.27
N LEU A 287 20.59 0.68 -30.97
CA LEU A 287 21.61 0.37 -29.94
C LEU A 287 21.97 -1.12 -29.93
N LYS A 288 20.96 -2.00 -29.95
CA LYS A 288 21.18 -3.46 -29.99
C LYS A 288 21.94 -3.88 -31.25
N LYS A 289 21.59 -3.35 -32.42
CA LYS A 289 22.30 -3.65 -33.68
C LYS A 289 23.72 -3.06 -33.72
N ALA A 290 23.94 -1.88 -33.13
CA ALA A 290 25.23 -1.22 -33.08
C ALA A 290 26.19 -1.75 -31.99
N THR A 291 25.73 -2.65 -31.11
CA THR A 291 26.51 -3.19 -29.98
C THR A 291 27.94 -3.66 -30.34
N PRO A 292 28.19 -4.41 -31.42
CA PRO A 292 29.56 -4.81 -31.81
C PRO A 292 30.48 -3.65 -32.21
N PHE A 293 29.89 -2.56 -32.72
CA PHE A 293 30.61 -1.34 -33.09
C PHE A 293 30.87 -0.46 -31.88
N LEU A 294 29.85 -0.21 -31.04
CA LEU A 294 29.95 0.65 -29.85
C LEU A 294 30.93 0.08 -28.82
N SER A 295 30.91 -1.24 -28.57
CA SER A 295 31.89 -1.92 -27.67
C SER A 295 33.34 -1.89 -28.16
N THR A 296 33.60 -1.50 -29.42
CA THR A 296 34.94 -1.36 -30.00
C THR A 296 35.26 0.07 -30.45
N PHE A 297 34.38 1.03 -30.15
CA PHE A 297 34.56 2.43 -30.49
C PHE A 297 35.57 3.10 -29.54
N ASN A 298 36.34 4.06 -30.05
CA ASN A 298 37.33 4.78 -29.26
C ASN A 298 36.71 5.98 -28.52
N TYR A 299 36.51 5.85 -27.21
CA TYR A 299 35.95 6.89 -26.35
C TYR A 299 36.98 7.84 -25.73
N ASN A 300 38.26 7.73 -26.12
CA ASN A 300 39.36 8.50 -25.55
C ASN A 300 39.21 10.03 -25.72
N THR A 301 39.10 10.73 -24.60
CA THR A 301 39.14 12.19 -24.48
C THR A 301 40.53 12.71 -24.11
N GLY A 302 41.37 11.86 -23.51
CA GLY A 302 42.64 12.20 -22.89
C GLY A 302 42.60 12.13 -21.36
N ASN A 303 41.42 11.99 -20.78
CA ASN A 303 41.20 11.71 -19.36
C ASN A 303 41.05 10.21 -19.13
N SER A 304 42.17 9.50 -18.92
CA SER A 304 42.18 8.03 -18.80
C SER A 304 41.27 7.45 -17.71
N THR A 305 40.80 8.26 -16.76
CA THR A 305 39.86 7.82 -15.71
C THR A 305 38.42 7.86 -16.22
N ASP A 306 38.00 8.98 -16.82
CA ASP A 306 36.65 9.10 -17.38
C ASP A 306 36.49 8.28 -18.67
N ASP A 307 37.55 8.15 -19.48
CA ASP A 307 37.60 7.27 -20.65
C ASP A 307 37.31 5.81 -20.26
N MET A 308 37.97 5.31 -19.20
CA MET A 308 37.74 3.95 -18.69
C MET A 308 36.32 3.76 -18.14
N LEU A 309 35.78 4.76 -17.42
CA LEU A 309 34.40 4.74 -16.93
C LEU A 309 33.39 4.80 -18.08
N THR A 310 33.68 5.56 -19.14
CA THR A 310 32.87 5.65 -20.35
C THR A 310 32.83 4.31 -21.08
N GLU A 311 33.98 3.67 -21.31
CA GLU A 311 34.06 2.32 -21.87
C GLU A 311 33.30 1.30 -20.99
N MET A 312 33.47 1.34 -19.66
CA MET A 312 32.74 0.44 -18.75
C MET A 312 31.22 0.64 -18.79
N LEU A 313 30.74 1.88 -18.87
CA LEU A 313 29.31 2.18 -18.91
C LEU A 313 28.69 1.87 -20.28
N VAL A 314 29.40 2.13 -21.38
CA VAL A 314 28.96 1.74 -22.74
C VAL A 314 28.99 0.21 -22.90
N ASN A 315 30.01 -0.48 -22.40
CA ASN A 315 30.03 -1.94 -22.36
C ASN A 315 28.88 -2.46 -21.48
N ARG A 316 28.62 -1.91 -20.29
CA ARG A 316 27.44 -2.30 -19.50
C ARG A 316 26.11 -2.04 -20.22
N LEU A 317 25.99 -0.96 -20.98
CA LEU A 317 24.80 -0.64 -21.79
C LEU A 317 24.59 -1.68 -22.90
N THR A 318 25.66 -2.16 -23.53
CA THR A 318 25.66 -3.03 -24.71
C THR A 318 25.79 -4.54 -24.39
N GLU A 319 26.38 -4.91 -23.26
CA GLU A 319 26.48 -6.28 -22.73
C GLU A 319 25.32 -6.65 -21.79
N SER A 320 24.41 -5.71 -21.50
CA SER A 320 23.36 -5.97 -20.51
C SER A 320 22.52 -7.19 -20.90
N SER A 321 22.27 -8.07 -19.92
CA SER A 321 21.29 -9.15 -20.03
C SER A 321 19.87 -8.63 -20.32
N ILE A 322 19.66 -7.32 -20.27
CA ILE A 322 18.43 -6.60 -20.58
C ILE A 322 18.25 -6.42 -22.09
N LEU A 323 19.32 -6.11 -22.84
CA LEU A 323 19.23 -6.15 -24.30
C LEU A 323 18.83 -7.55 -24.79
N ASP A 324 19.07 -8.61 -24.02
CA ASP A 324 18.61 -9.97 -24.31
C ASP A 324 17.28 -10.37 -23.63
N SER A 325 16.93 -9.85 -22.45
CA SER A 325 15.64 -10.14 -21.80
C SER A 325 14.46 -9.34 -22.36
N CYS A 326 14.71 -8.18 -22.96
CA CYS A 326 13.70 -7.32 -23.59
C CYS A 326 13.24 -7.83 -24.97
N SER A 327 13.20 -9.16 -25.19
CA SER A 327 12.85 -9.75 -26.49
C SER A 327 11.44 -9.36 -26.99
N SER A 328 10.50 -9.09 -26.08
CA SER A 328 9.17 -8.55 -26.39
C SER A 328 9.23 -7.09 -26.87
N VAL A 329 9.95 -6.23 -26.14
CA VAL A 329 10.18 -4.81 -26.49
C VAL A 329 10.80 -4.70 -27.88
N PHE A 330 11.81 -5.52 -28.17
CA PHE A 330 12.45 -5.55 -29.48
C PHE A 330 11.60 -6.18 -30.60
N GLY A 331 10.45 -6.78 -30.28
CA GLY A 331 9.47 -7.27 -31.26
C GLY A 331 8.48 -6.19 -31.72
N ALA A 332 8.44 -5.03 -31.08
CA ALA A 332 7.48 -3.96 -31.40
C ALA A 332 7.90 -3.06 -32.58
N PHE A 333 9.13 -3.22 -33.11
CA PHE A 333 9.56 -2.62 -34.36
C PHE A 333 10.45 -3.62 -35.10
N ASP A 334 10.03 -4.02 -36.30
CA ASP A 334 10.78 -4.90 -37.21
C ASP A 334 11.29 -4.09 -38.40
N GLU A 335 12.57 -3.73 -38.37
CA GLU A 335 13.22 -2.98 -39.45
C GLU A 335 13.25 -3.75 -40.79
N SER A 336 13.01 -5.06 -40.81
CA SER A 336 13.00 -5.88 -42.03
C SER A 336 11.75 -5.69 -42.90
N LEU A 337 10.69 -5.12 -42.34
CA LEU A 337 9.45 -4.79 -43.08
C LEU A 337 9.60 -3.51 -43.92
N MET A 338 10.50 -2.61 -43.51
CA MET A 338 10.73 -1.32 -44.19
C MET A 338 11.41 -1.46 -45.55
N PHE A 339 10.98 -0.62 -46.50
CA PHE A 339 11.53 -0.51 -47.85
C PHE A 339 11.44 -1.79 -48.70
N THR A 340 10.56 -2.71 -48.31
CA THR A 340 10.29 -3.97 -49.03
C THR A 340 9.49 -3.78 -50.32
N SER A 341 8.80 -2.64 -50.44
CA SER A 341 7.80 -2.35 -51.48
C SER A 341 8.33 -1.56 -52.69
N SER A 342 9.15 -0.52 -52.47
CA SER A 342 9.86 0.22 -53.54
C SER A 342 11.15 0.89 -53.02
N PRO A 343 12.27 0.85 -53.79
CA PRO A 343 13.47 1.65 -53.48
C PRO A 343 13.24 3.16 -53.47
N GLU A 344 12.20 3.64 -54.16
CA GLU A 344 11.86 5.07 -54.24
C GLU A 344 11.49 5.65 -52.87
N LEU A 345 10.89 4.84 -51.99
CA LEU A 345 10.54 5.23 -50.62
C LEU A 345 11.76 5.55 -49.76
N LYS A 346 12.91 4.87 -49.98
CA LYS A 346 14.17 5.21 -49.28
C LYS A 346 14.61 6.64 -49.63
N THR A 347 14.51 7.01 -50.90
CA THR A 347 14.83 8.35 -51.39
C THR A 347 13.88 9.40 -50.83
N THR A 348 12.56 9.13 -50.81
CA THR A 348 11.57 10.03 -50.19
C THR A 348 11.85 10.23 -48.70
N PHE A 349 12.04 9.15 -47.95
CA PHE A 349 12.29 9.18 -46.50
C PHE A 349 13.55 10.00 -46.15
N LYS A 350 14.65 9.77 -46.88
CA LYS A 350 15.90 10.52 -46.74
C LYS A 350 15.76 12.00 -47.14
N ASN A 351 15.02 12.30 -48.20
CA ASN A 351 14.78 13.68 -48.63
C ASN A 351 13.96 14.49 -47.61
N ILE A 352 12.93 13.88 -47.00
CA ILE A 352 12.16 14.52 -45.91
C ILE A 352 13.09 14.85 -44.75
N PHE A 353 13.98 13.93 -44.36
CA PHE A 353 14.96 14.17 -43.30
C PHE A 353 15.90 15.36 -43.58
N HIS A 354 16.37 15.51 -44.83
CA HIS A 354 17.14 16.69 -45.26
C HIS A 354 16.31 17.98 -45.29
N ASN A 355 15.02 17.90 -45.63
CA ASN A 355 14.11 19.05 -45.59
C ASN A 355 13.88 19.51 -44.14
N VAL A 356 13.62 18.57 -43.22
CA VAL A 356 13.51 18.86 -41.77
C VAL A 356 14.81 19.48 -41.23
N SER A 357 15.99 18.98 -41.63
CA SER A 357 17.27 19.63 -41.29
C SER A 357 17.33 21.10 -41.75
N SER A 358 16.81 21.39 -42.94
CA SER A 358 16.80 22.75 -43.51
C SER A 358 15.79 23.68 -42.81
N ILE A 359 14.70 23.13 -42.26
CA ILE A 359 13.71 23.86 -41.45
C ILE A 359 14.27 24.13 -40.04
N VAL A 360 15.02 23.19 -39.45
CA VAL A 360 15.70 23.37 -38.15
C VAL A 360 16.76 24.49 -38.21
N ASP A 361 17.37 24.76 -39.36
CA ASP A 361 18.23 25.93 -39.56
C ASP A 361 17.49 27.28 -39.42
N CYS A 362 16.16 27.28 -39.51
CA CYS A 362 15.33 28.48 -39.32
C CYS A 362 14.89 28.73 -37.88
N VAL A 363 15.20 27.84 -36.93
CA VAL A 363 14.95 28.07 -35.50
C VAL A 363 15.79 29.26 -35.01
N GLN A 364 15.12 30.31 -34.51
CA GLN A 364 15.80 31.55 -34.11
C GLN A 364 16.48 31.45 -32.74
N CYS A 365 15.90 30.69 -31.81
CA CYS A 365 16.49 30.43 -30.50
C CYS A 365 17.69 29.49 -30.63
N GLN A 366 18.88 29.95 -30.23
CA GLN A 366 20.14 29.20 -30.39
C GLN A 366 20.13 27.88 -29.60
N GLN A 367 19.55 27.90 -28.40
CA GLN A 367 19.41 26.72 -27.54
C GLN A 367 18.38 25.71 -28.07
N CYS A 368 17.23 26.18 -28.59
CA CYS A 368 16.28 25.28 -29.27
C CYS A 368 16.89 24.70 -30.56
N LYS A 369 17.65 25.49 -31.33
CA LYS A 369 18.38 25.02 -32.52
C LYS A 369 19.41 23.94 -32.17
N LEU A 370 20.17 24.12 -31.08
CA LEU A 370 21.13 23.14 -30.55
C LEU A 370 20.46 21.78 -30.31
N HIS A 371 19.40 21.75 -29.49
CA HIS A 371 18.72 20.49 -29.13
C HIS A 371 17.96 19.86 -30.29
N ALA A 372 17.37 20.67 -31.18
CA ALA A 372 16.76 20.18 -32.41
C ALA A 372 17.79 19.51 -33.33
N LYS A 373 18.95 20.14 -33.56
CA LYS A 373 20.04 19.56 -34.37
C LYS A 373 20.62 18.29 -33.73
N MET A 374 20.81 18.27 -32.41
CA MET A 374 21.25 17.08 -31.68
C MET A 374 20.24 15.93 -31.81
N SER A 375 18.97 16.18 -31.53
CA SER A 375 17.90 15.17 -31.57
C SER A 375 17.72 14.60 -32.98
N LEU A 376 17.76 15.46 -34.00
CA LEU A 376 17.71 15.04 -35.40
C LEU A 376 18.95 14.23 -35.78
N MET A 377 20.17 14.66 -35.45
CA MET A 377 21.39 13.89 -35.71
C MET A 377 21.37 12.52 -35.02
N GLY A 378 20.81 12.42 -33.81
CA GLY A 378 20.65 11.16 -33.10
C GLY A 378 19.68 10.19 -33.79
N LEU A 379 18.54 10.66 -34.30
CA LEU A 379 17.65 9.86 -35.13
C LEU A 379 18.36 9.36 -36.41
N GLY A 380 19.09 10.23 -37.10
CA GLY A 380 19.82 9.88 -38.33
C GLY A 380 20.95 8.89 -38.09
N ALA A 381 21.66 9.02 -36.97
CA ALA A 381 22.64 8.04 -36.51
C ALA A 381 21.98 6.69 -36.20
N GLY A 382 20.81 6.68 -35.55
CA GLY A 382 20.01 5.46 -35.33
C GLY A 382 19.57 4.79 -36.64
N MET A 383 19.15 5.57 -37.64
CA MET A 383 18.84 5.06 -38.99
C MET A 383 20.07 4.46 -39.67
N LYS A 384 21.25 5.07 -39.54
CA LYS A 384 22.52 4.51 -40.04
C LYS A 384 22.86 3.19 -39.36
N MET A 385 22.72 3.11 -38.04
CA MET A 385 22.91 1.87 -37.27
C MET A 385 21.90 0.77 -37.65
N LEU A 386 20.67 1.13 -38.02
CA LEU A 386 19.64 0.18 -38.43
C LEU A 386 19.76 -0.29 -39.89
N PHE A 387 20.14 0.57 -40.83
CA PHE A 387 20.03 0.28 -42.26
C PHE A 387 21.34 0.15 -43.03
N LEU A 388 22.50 0.45 -42.44
CA LEU A 388 23.79 0.09 -43.05
C LEU A 388 24.06 -1.42 -42.90
N GLU A 389 24.70 -2.00 -43.92
CA GLU A 389 25.12 -3.41 -43.91
C GLU A 389 26.34 -3.64 -43.03
N ASN A 390 27.24 -2.65 -42.96
CA ASN A 390 28.44 -2.66 -42.11
C ASN A 390 28.50 -1.33 -41.33
N ILE A 391 28.75 -1.42 -40.03
CA ILE A 391 28.90 -0.27 -39.13
C ILE A 391 30.36 -0.22 -38.69
N ASP A 392 31.05 0.86 -39.02
CA ASP A 392 32.46 1.08 -38.71
C ASP A 392 32.74 2.58 -38.48
N SER A 393 33.99 2.90 -38.11
CA SER A 393 34.42 4.27 -37.83
C SER A 393 34.58 5.15 -39.07
N GLU A 394 34.49 4.60 -40.29
CA GLU A 394 34.42 5.39 -41.53
C GLU A 394 32.94 5.72 -41.87
N SER A 395 31.99 4.90 -41.43
CA SER A 395 30.55 5.08 -41.67
C SER A 395 29.82 5.90 -40.59
N ILE A 396 30.21 5.82 -39.30
CA ILE A 396 29.62 6.63 -38.21
C ILE A 396 30.70 7.44 -37.48
N SER A 397 30.48 8.76 -37.38
CA SER A 397 31.40 9.72 -36.75
C SER A 397 31.20 9.86 -35.23
N ARG A 398 32.21 10.42 -34.54
CA ARG A 398 32.14 10.79 -33.11
C ARG A 398 30.87 11.56 -32.77
N ASN A 399 30.55 12.58 -33.57
CA ASN A 399 29.43 13.48 -33.30
C ASN A 399 28.06 12.79 -33.44
N GLU A 400 27.96 11.84 -34.38
CA GLU A 400 26.77 10.99 -34.54
C GLU A 400 26.60 10.01 -33.36
N VAL A 401 27.69 9.44 -32.82
CA VAL A 401 27.65 8.60 -31.60
C VAL A 401 27.22 9.44 -30.38
N VAL A 402 27.76 10.66 -30.24
CA VAL A 402 27.37 11.60 -29.17
C VAL A 402 25.90 11.99 -29.27
N ALA A 403 25.43 12.36 -30.47
CA ALA A 403 24.04 12.71 -30.71
C ALA A 403 23.09 11.53 -30.48
N PHE A 404 23.48 10.31 -30.87
CA PHE A 404 22.67 9.10 -30.70
C PHE A 404 22.40 8.80 -29.23
N ILE A 405 23.46 8.77 -28.41
CA ILE A 405 23.35 8.45 -26.97
C ILE A 405 22.63 9.57 -26.20
N ASN A 406 22.91 10.85 -26.49
CA ASN A 406 22.17 11.95 -25.86
C ASN A 406 20.68 11.95 -26.26
N THR A 407 20.34 11.65 -27.51
CA THR A 407 18.94 11.54 -27.95
C THR A 407 18.23 10.36 -27.30
N LEU A 408 18.89 9.20 -27.18
CA LEU A 408 18.34 8.03 -26.49
C LEU A 408 18.13 8.30 -24.98
N ALA A 409 19.07 9.00 -24.33
CA ALA A 409 18.94 9.44 -22.95
C ALA A 409 17.78 10.45 -22.78
N LYS A 410 17.70 11.48 -23.63
CA LYS A 410 16.59 12.47 -23.63
C LYS A 410 15.23 11.79 -23.78
N VAL A 411 15.08 10.81 -24.67
CA VAL A 411 13.81 10.09 -24.85
C VAL A 411 13.50 9.18 -23.64
N SER A 412 14.51 8.54 -23.05
CA SER A 412 14.41 7.77 -21.79
C SER A 412 13.94 8.64 -20.61
N GLU A 413 14.49 9.85 -20.48
CA GLU A 413 14.11 10.82 -19.45
C GLU A 413 12.68 11.31 -19.69
N SER A 414 12.31 11.68 -20.92
CA SER A 414 10.95 12.11 -21.29
C SER A 414 9.86 11.06 -20.98
N ILE A 415 10.15 9.76 -21.07
CA ILE A 415 9.21 8.69 -20.66
C ILE A 415 8.94 8.71 -19.15
N THR A 416 9.94 9.10 -18.35
CA THR A 416 9.82 9.24 -16.90
C THR A 416 9.13 10.56 -16.55
N ASP A 417 9.56 11.66 -17.19
CA ASP A 417 9.08 13.01 -16.91
C ASP A 417 7.59 13.20 -17.22
N ILE A 418 7.04 12.62 -18.30
CA ILE A 418 5.61 12.73 -18.59
C ILE A 418 4.75 12.09 -17.50
N ARG A 419 5.25 11.04 -16.85
CA ARG A 419 4.57 10.37 -15.74
C ARG A 419 4.64 11.20 -14.46
N GLU A 420 5.81 11.75 -14.13
CA GLU A 420 5.98 12.67 -13.00
C GLU A 420 5.13 13.95 -13.16
N LEU A 421 5.11 14.54 -14.37
CA LEU A 421 4.26 15.69 -14.69
C LEU A 421 2.77 15.34 -14.62
N SER A 422 2.38 14.13 -15.05
CA SER A 422 1.00 13.66 -14.92
C SER A 422 0.58 13.51 -13.47
N GLN A 423 1.46 12.96 -12.62
CA GLN A 423 1.21 12.78 -11.20
C GLN A 423 1.15 14.14 -10.49
N ALA A 424 2.12 15.02 -10.72
CA ALA A 424 2.14 16.37 -10.17
C ALA A 424 0.88 17.18 -10.57
N TYR A 425 0.34 16.98 -11.77
CA TYR A 425 -0.93 17.62 -12.15
C TYR A 425 -2.13 17.09 -11.36
N LEU A 426 -2.18 15.78 -11.10
CA LEU A 426 -3.22 15.18 -10.26
C LEU A 426 -3.10 15.64 -8.81
N GLU A 427 -1.88 15.78 -8.29
CA GLU A 427 -1.58 16.37 -6.99
C GLU A 427 -2.04 17.85 -6.92
N ASP A 428 -1.64 18.69 -7.88
CA ASP A 428 -2.01 20.11 -7.97
C ASP A 428 -3.53 20.34 -8.13
N ASN A 429 -4.23 19.43 -8.81
CA ASN A 429 -5.69 19.52 -9.05
C ASN A 429 -6.50 18.63 -8.09
N SER A 430 -5.92 18.16 -6.98
CA SER A 430 -6.52 17.25 -6.00
C SER A 430 -7.62 17.86 -5.10
N PHE A 431 -8.48 18.73 -5.65
CA PHE A 431 -9.90 18.72 -5.24
C PHE A 431 -10.63 17.49 -5.83
N LEU A 432 -9.99 16.75 -6.74
CA LEU A 432 -10.38 15.44 -7.23
C LEU A 432 -9.16 14.51 -7.30
N SER A 433 -9.26 13.32 -6.69
CA SER A 433 -8.27 12.21 -6.79
C SER A 433 -6.96 12.34 -5.98
N SER A 434 -7.07 12.32 -4.65
CA SER A 434 -5.95 12.02 -3.73
C SER A 434 -5.54 10.53 -3.81
N ALA A 435 -4.79 10.12 -4.83
CA ALA A 435 -4.38 8.72 -5.01
C ALA A 435 -3.16 8.51 -5.95
N ALA A 436 -2.03 9.20 -5.74
CA ALA A 436 -0.69 8.78 -6.20
C ALA A 436 0.43 9.69 -5.65
N ALA A 437 1.10 9.31 -4.56
CA ALA A 437 2.36 9.86 -4.04
C ALA A 437 2.81 8.98 -2.84
N GLN A 438 4.09 8.69 -2.56
CA GLN A 438 5.36 9.02 -3.25
C GLN A 438 6.49 8.10 -2.73
N GLU A 439 7.48 7.82 -3.58
CA GLU A 439 8.81 7.22 -3.35
C GLU A 439 9.62 7.47 -4.65
N GLU A 440 10.94 7.65 -4.74
CA GLU A 440 12.09 7.82 -3.81
C GLU A 440 13.22 8.47 -4.67
N ASN A 441 14.31 9.02 -4.11
CA ASN A 441 15.72 8.78 -4.55
C ASN A 441 16.78 9.73 -3.93
N LEU A 442 17.95 9.18 -3.60
CA LEU A 442 19.21 9.88 -3.24
C LEU A 442 20.47 9.26 -3.91
N PRO A 443 21.65 9.95 -3.97
CA PRO A 443 22.70 9.66 -4.97
C PRO A 443 23.82 8.63 -4.63
N LEU A 444 24.36 8.02 -5.70
CA LEU A 444 25.29 6.86 -5.74
C LEU A 444 26.76 7.06 -5.26
N ASP A 445 27.37 8.25 -5.38
CA ASP A 445 28.82 8.44 -5.11
C ASP A 445 29.22 8.20 -3.64
N LEU A 446 28.24 8.30 -2.73
CA LEU A 446 28.42 8.00 -1.32
C LEU A 446 28.63 6.51 -1.04
N SER A 447 28.17 5.65 -1.95
CA SER A 447 28.15 4.21 -1.77
C SER A 447 29.56 3.62 -1.72
N ASP A 448 30.39 3.88 -2.73
CA ASP A 448 31.69 3.23 -2.85
C ASP A 448 32.67 3.61 -1.73
N SER A 449 32.63 4.88 -1.30
CA SER A 449 33.38 5.35 -0.12
C SER A 449 32.97 4.59 1.15
N CYS A 450 31.66 4.40 1.33
CA CYS A 450 31.08 3.69 2.47
C CYS A 450 31.46 2.20 2.47
N VAL A 451 31.33 1.50 1.33
CA VAL A 451 31.78 0.09 1.18
C VAL A 451 33.27 -0.05 1.46
N SER A 452 34.11 0.86 0.92
CA SER A 452 35.56 0.81 1.11
C SER A 452 35.96 0.91 2.58
N THR A 453 35.22 1.67 3.39
CA THR A 453 35.49 1.85 4.81
C THR A 453 35.08 0.62 5.62
N ILE A 454 33.93 0.03 5.32
CA ILE A 454 33.45 -1.19 6.00
C ILE A 454 34.38 -2.37 5.74
N LYS A 455 34.92 -2.49 4.52
CA LYS A 455 35.97 -3.45 4.19
C LYS A 455 37.24 -3.29 5.05
N GLN A 456 37.59 -2.06 5.45
CA GLN A 456 38.70 -1.83 6.39
C GLN A 456 38.38 -2.29 7.81
N LEU A 457 37.11 -2.21 8.26
CA LEU A 457 36.68 -2.73 9.56
C LEU A 457 36.79 -4.26 9.62
N ALA A 458 36.33 -4.94 8.57
CA ALA A 458 36.42 -6.40 8.45
C ALA A 458 37.87 -6.88 8.37
N THR A 459 38.71 -6.22 7.55
CA THR A 459 40.15 -6.54 7.42
C THR A 459 40.92 -6.38 8.75
N ARG A 460 40.40 -5.59 9.71
CA ARG A 460 40.95 -5.44 11.07
C ARG A 460 40.37 -6.42 12.10
N ASN A 461 39.50 -7.36 11.69
CA ASN A 461 38.70 -8.24 12.57
C ASN A 461 37.84 -7.48 13.60
N LEU A 462 37.31 -6.31 13.22
CA LEU A 462 36.44 -5.51 14.10
C LEU A 462 34.93 -5.74 13.85
N ILE A 463 34.58 -6.33 12.70
CA ILE A 463 33.24 -6.84 12.35
C ILE A 463 33.36 -8.24 11.73
N SER A 464 32.29 -9.04 11.74
CA SER A 464 32.28 -10.36 11.08
C SER A 464 32.15 -10.23 9.56
N SER A 465 32.47 -11.32 8.84
CA SER A 465 32.34 -11.37 7.38
C SER A 465 30.88 -11.33 6.91
N GLU A 466 29.93 -11.92 7.66
CA GLU A 466 28.50 -11.73 7.36
C GLU A 466 28.09 -10.27 7.50
N LEU A 467 28.59 -9.57 8.53
CA LEU A 467 28.28 -8.16 8.78
C LEU A 467 28.91 -7.23 7.74
N GLU A 468 30.10 -7.55 7.22
CA GLU A 468 30.71 -6.83 6.10
C GLU A 468 29.85 -6.92 4.82
N ILE A 469 29.44 -8.13 4.45
CA ILE A 469 28.63 -8.40 3.23
C ILE A 469 27.25 -7.75 3.36
N ALA A 470 26.63 -7.92 4.53
CA ALA A 470 25.40 -7.24 4.90
C ALA A 470 25.58 -5.74 4.68
N MET A 471 26.50 -5.10 5.40
CA MET A 471 26.62 -3.64 5.41
C MET A 471 26.96 -3.06 4.04
N ALA A 472 27.76 -3.76 3.22
CA ALA A 472 28.00 -3.39 1.83
C ALA A 472 26.74 -3.47 0.94
N THR A 473 25.79 -4.34 1.25
CA THR A 473 24.59 -4.57 0.40
C THR A 473 23.65 -3.36 0.43
N GLU A 474 23.17 -2.88 1.59
CA GLU A 474 22.24 -1.73 1.53
C GLU A 474 22.91 -0.38 1.26
N ILE A 475 24.23 -0.30 1.33
CA ILE A 475 24.99 0.83 0.77
C ILE A 475 24.79 0.91 -0.75
N LEU A 476 24.79 -0.25 -1.40
CA LEU A 476 24.52 -0.38 -2.84
C LEU A 476 23.01 -0.27 -3.15
N ASN A 477 22.14 -0.58 -2.18
CA ASN A 477 20.69 -0.31 -2.26
C ASN A 477 20.30 1.13 -1.85
N GLY A 478 21.24 2.05 -1.63
CA GLY A 478 20.93 3.46 -1.39
C GLY A 478 20.54 3.87 0.04
N ASN A 479 20.78 3.03 1.07
CA ASN A 479 20.34 3.29 2.46
C ASN A 479 20.91 4.62 3.01
N ALA A 480 20.09 5.67 2.96
CA ALA A 480 20.50 7.05 3.17
C ALA A 480 21.13 7.32 4.56
N ASN A 481 20.64 6.63 5.60
CA ASN A 481 21.19 6.77 6.96
C ASN A 481 22.62 6.25 7.07
N LEU A 482 22.90 5.07 6.50
CA LEU A 482 24.25 4.52 6.54
C LEU A 482 25.22 5.26 5.61
N LEU A 483 24.75 5.67 4.43
CA LEU A 483 25.49 6.54 3.51
C LEU A 483 25.86 7.87 4.18
N ALA A 484 24.95 8.51 4.91
CA ALA A 484 25.22 9.74 5.66
C ALA A 484 26.23 9.54 6.81
N ILE A 485 26.16 8.41 7.53
CA ILE A 485 27.09 8.09 8.61
C ILE A 485 28.49 7.79 8.06
N CYS A 486 28.61 7.06 6.96
CA CYS A 486 29.87 6.90 6.24
C CYS A 486 30.41 8.24 5.72
N LYS A 487 29.57 9.13 5.19
CA LYS A 487 29.98 10.47 4.76
C LYS A 487 30.69 11.27 5.85
N HIS A 488 30.26 11.10 7.10
CA HIS A 488 30.78 11.86 8.25
C HIS A 488 31.90 11.16 9.00
N TYR A 489 31.97 9.82 8.97
CA TYR A 489 32.91 9.05 9.80
C TYR A 489 33.79 8.07 9.01
N GLY A 490 33.68 8.02 7.68
CA GLY A 490 34.46 7.15 6.79
C GLY A 490 35.97 7.20 7.02
N ASP A 491 36.50 8.41 7.21
CA ASP A 491 37.92 8.65 7.49
C ASP A 491 38.40 8.16 8.88
N ALA A 492 37.49 7.70 9.74
CA ALA A 492 37.77 7.31 11.12
C ALA A 492 37.12 5.95 11.49
N PRO A 493 37.65 4.81 10.97
CA PRO A 493 36.99 3.49 11.09
C PRO A 493 36.62 3.09 12.52
N ASP A 494 37.54 3.24 13.49
CA ASP A 494 37.31 2.84 14.88
C ASP A 494 36.24 3.71 15.59
N LYS A 495 35.91 4.88 15.01
CA LYS A 495 34.87 5.81 15.47
C LYS A 495 33.54 5.56 14.74
N LEU A 496 33.61 5.31 13.43
CA LEU A 496 32.49 4.84 12.60
C LEU A 496 31.88 3.56 13.20
N LEU A 497 32.68 2.56 13.54
CA LEU A 497 32.20 1.32 14.13
C LEU A 497 31.45 1.54 15.45
N ARG A 498 31.97 2.42 16.31
CA ARG A 498 31.32 2.78 17.57
C ARG A 498 29.95 3.41 17.34
N ILE A 499 29.87 4.33 16.38
CA ILE A 499 28.62 4.99 16.00
C ILE A 499 27.65 3.97 15.38
N LEU A 500 28.11 3.07 14.51
CA LEU A 500 27.27 2.02 13.92
C LEU A 500 26.73 1.02 14.96
N GLN A 501 27.48 0.76 16.01
CA GLN A 501 27.06 -0.05 17.17
C GLN A 501 26.07 0.70 18.06
N ASP A 502 26.29 1.99 18.33
CA ASP A 502 25.36 2.84 19.10
C ASP A 502 24.07 3.19 18.29
N SER A 503 24.09 3.09 16.96
CA SER A 503 22.97 3.46 16.07
C SER A 503 22.05 2.30 15.67
N ASN A 504 22.31 1.06 16.13
CA ASN A 504 21.62 -0.19 15.71
C ASN A 504 21.69 -0.57 14.21
N ILE A 505 22.15 0.31 13.31
CA ILE A 505 22.02 0.11 11.85
C ILE A 505 22.72 -1.16 11.33
N ALA A 506 23.80 -1.60 11.98
CA ALA A 506 24.48 -2.85 11.62
C ALA A 506 23.54 -4.09 11.62
N MET A 507 22.44 -4.09 12.38
CA MET A 507 21.45 -5.17 12.37
C MET A 507 20.53 -5.18 11.13
N ALA A 508 20.32 -4.05 10.46
CA ALA A 508 19.33 -3.92 9.39
C ALA A 508 19.78 -4.51 8.04
N PHE A 509 21.08 -4.81 7.89
CA PHE A 509 21.70 -5.02 6.58
C PHE A 509 21.82 -6.50 6.16
N GLN A 510 21.45 -7.44 7.03
CA GLN A 510 21.35 -8.85 6.63
C GLN A 510 20.20 -9.00 5.62
N LYS A 511 20.52 -9.31 4.36
CA LYS A 511 19.55 -9.76 3.34
C LYS A 511 18.53 -10.67 4.03
N PRO A 512 17.23 -10.34 4.06
CA PRO A 512 16.32 -11.03 4.97
C PRO A 512 16.32 -12.51 4.65
N LEU A 513 16.68 -13.31 5.67
CA LEU A 513 16.54 -14.77 5.59
C LEU A 513 15.09 -15.06 5.20
N PRO A 514 14.84 -16.02 4.29
CA PRO A 514 13.48 -16.37 3.91
C PRO A 514 12.67 -16.66 5.18
N PRO A 515 11.44 -16.13 5.29
CA PRO A 515 10.68 -16.15 6.53
C PRO A 515 10.49 -17.59 7.01
N ASP A 516 10.69 -17.83 8.31
CA ASP A 516 10.52 -19.17 8.92
C ASP A 516 9.05 -19.62 8.89
N ALA A 517 8.11 -18.66 8.85
CA ALA A 517 6.68 -18.90 8.66
C ALA A 517 5.94 -17.78 7.91
N ILE A 518 4.90 -18.15 7.19
CA ILE A 518 3.81 -17.26 6.76
C ILE A 518 2.62 -17.47 7.68
N VAL A 519 2.07 -16.39 8.24
CA VAL A 519 0.92 -16.41 9.16
C VAL A 519 -0.27 -15.75 8.49
N VAL A 520 -1.35 -16.51 8.30
CA VAL A 520 -2.55 -16.08 7.56
C VAL A 520 -3.67 -15.69 8.53
N GLY A 521 -3.92 -14.40 8.67
CA GLY A 521 -4.90 -13.79 9.56
C GLY A 521 -4.24 -13.14 10.79
N THR A 522 -4.54 -11.87 11.02
CA THR A 522 -3.97 -11.03 12.10
C THR A 522 -4.87 -10.95 13.35
N GLY A 523 -5.74 -11.95 13.55
CA GLY A 523 -6.42 -12.14 14.82
C GLY A 523 -5.44 -12.50 15.95
N LEU A 524 -5.92 -12.60 17.19
CA LEU A 524 -5.06 -12.88 18.35
C LEU A 524 -4.26 -14.18 18.20
N ALA A 525 -4.77 -15.18 17.48
CA ALA A 525 -4.05 -16.43 17.22
C ALA A 525 -2.82 -16.22 16.32
N GLY A 526 -2.98 -15.47 15.23
CA GLY A 526 -1.89 -15.15 14.31
C GLY A 526 -0.85 -14.25 14.96
N LEU A 527 -1.27 -13.16 15.60
CA LEU A 527 -0.37 -12.27 16.33
C LEU A 527 0.39 -13.01 17.46
N ALA A 528 -0.25 -13.97 18.15
CA ALA A 528 0.41 -14.77 19.19
C ALA A 528 1.41 -15.78 18.63
N ALA A 529 1.13 -16.38 17.46
CA ALA A 529 2.10 -17.20 16.75
C ALA A 529 3.29 -16.35 16.28
N THR A 530 3.03 -15.26 15.55
CA THR A 530 4.06 -14.33 15.05
C THR A 530 4.95 -13.83 16.18
N LEU A 531 4.39 -13.29 17.26
CA LEU A 531 5.20 -12.74 18.35
C LEU A 531 6.06 -13.81 19.05
N THR A 532 5.60 -15.07 19.10
CA THR A 532 6.40 -16.17 19.65
C THR A 532 7.56 -16.56 18.73
N ILE A 533 7.34 -16.58 17.41
CA ILE A 533 8.40 -16.86 16.43
C ILE A 533 9.46 -15.75 16.47
N LEU A 534 9.03 -14.49 16.55
CA LEU A 534 9.90 -13.32 16.66
C LEU A 534 10.69 -13.30 17.98
N ASP A 535 10.05 -13.64 19.11
CA ASP A 535 10.72 -13.77 20.41
C ASP A 535 11.72 -14.94 20.45
N ASN A 536 11.51 -15.98 19.64
CA ASN A 536 12.51 -17.05 19.40
C ASN A 536 13.64 -16.62 18.43
N GLY A 537 13.53 -15.44 17.83
CA GLY A 537 14.54 -14.85 16.93
C GLY A 537 14.26 -14.98 15.44
N GLY A 538 13.19 -15.69 15.05
CA GLY A 538 12.82 -15.96 13.65
C GLY A 538 12.22 -14.76 12.91
N ARG A 539 11.81 -15.01 11.66
CA ARG A 539 11.22 -14.03 10.74
C ARG A 539 9.87 -14.49 10.21
N VAL A 540 8.92 -13.57 10.01
CA VAL A 540 7.52 -13.90 9.67
C VAL A 540 6.96 -12.96 8.61
N VAL A 541 6.16 -13.49 7.68
CA VAL A 541 5.24 -12.66 6.87
C VAL A 541 3.81 -12.85 7.37
N LEU A 542 3.17 -11.76 7.78
CA LEU A 542 1.76 -11.72 8.19
C LEU A 542 0.90 -11.30 7.01
N VAL A 543 -0.14 -12.08 6.70
CA VAL A 543 -1.08 -11.79 5.60
C VAL A 543 -2.48 -11.62 6.15
N GLU A 544 -3.12 -10.48 5.85
CA GLU A 544 -4.49 -10.15 6.26
C GLU A 544 -5.30 -9.65 5.06
N LYS A 545 -6.51 -10.19 4.88
CA LYS A 545 -7.38 -9.81 3.75
C LYS A 545 -8.14 -8.52 3.98
N GLU A 546 -8.34 -8.14 5.24
CA GLU A 546 -8.91 -6.85 5.60
C GLU A 546 -7.83 -5.76 5.58
N MET A 547 -8.25 -4.49 5.45
CA MET A 547 -7.34 -3.34 5.55
C MET A 547 -6.88 -3.04 6.99
N ARG A 548 -7.34 -3.80 7.99
CA ARG A 548 -7.04 -3.57 9.42
C ARG A 548 -6.81 -4.88 10.17
N MET A 549 -5.90 -4.84 11.12
CA MET A 549 -5.54 -6.00 11.93
C MET A 549 -6.54 -6.32 13.05
N GLY A 550 -6.60 -7.58 13.47
CA GLY A 550 -7.25 -8.02 14.73
C GLY A 550 -8.55 -8.82 14.59
N GLY A 551 -9.24 -8.72 13.46
CA GLY A 551 -10.44 -9.50 13.13
C GLY A 551 -11.51 -9.54 14.23
N ASN A 552 -12.07 -10.72 14.51
CA ASN A 552 -13.07 -10.89 15.59
C ASN A 552 -12.47 -10.73 17.00
N SER A 553 -11.14 -10.81 17.17
CA SER A 553 -10.49 -10.73 18.48
C SER A 553 -10.56 -9.31 19.06
N ALA A 554 -10.39 -8.28 18.23
CA ALA A 554 -10.51 -6.87 18.63
C ALA A 554 -11.91 -6.53 19.18
N LYS A 555 -12.95 -7.25 18.73
CA LYS A 555 -14.35 -7.07 19.14
C LYS A 555 -14.71 -7.75 20.47
N ALA A 556 -13.77 -8.48 21.10
CA ALA A 556 -14.04 -9.19 22.34
C ALA A 556 -14.12 -8.22 23.54
N SER A 557 -15.17 -8.35 24.37
CA SER A 557 -15.44 -7.40 25.46
C SER A 557 -15.21 -7.97 26.86
N SER A 558 -15.57 -9.24 27.07
CA SER A 558 -15.76 -9.77 28.44
C SER A 558 -14.47 -10.20 29.15
N GLY A 559 -13.39 -10.49 28.42
CA GLY A 559 -12.09 -10.91 28.96
C GLY A 559 -11.60 -12.28 28.47
N ILE A 560 -10.41 -12.67 28.96
CA ILE A 560 -9.68 -13.91 28.66
C ILE A 560 -9.62 -14.80 29.91
N ASN A 561 -9.90 -16.09 29.77
CA ASN A 561 -9.89 -17.01 30.92
C ASN A 561 -8.47 -17.48 31.27
N ALA A 562 -8.13 -17.55 32.55
CA ALA A 562 -6.97 -18.29 33.02
C ALA A 562 -7.21 -18.86 34.42
N CYS A 563 -6.79 -20.11 34.69
CA CYS A 563 -6.73 -20.54 36.08
C CYS A 563 -5.65 -19.76 36.83
N CYS A 564 -5.90 -19.56 38.13
CA CYS A 564 -4.85 -19.37 39.11
C CYS A 564 -4.08 -18.00 39.10
N PRO A 565 -4.49 -16.91 38.40
CA PRO A 565 -3.62 -15.74 38.14
C PRO A 565 -3.28 -14.85 39.35
N HIS A 566 -3.85 -15.11 40.54
CA HIS A 566 -3.64 -14.34 41.77
C HIS A 566 -3.24 -15.21 42.98
N GLY A 567 -2.84 -16.47 42.76
CA GLY A 567 -2.55 -17.43 43.82
C GLY A 567 -3.79 -17.83 44.64
N ASP A 568 -3.57 -18.31 45.88
CA ASP A 568 -4.56 -18.93 46.77
C ASP A 568 -5.79 -18.06 47.18
N ALA A 569 -5.90 -16.83 46.67
CA ALA A 569 -6.96 -15.88 47.02
C ALA A 569 -8.29 -16.11 46.28
N ILE A 570 -8.33 -16.97 45.26
CA ILE A 570 -9.53 -17.36 44.51
C ILE A 570 -9.67 -18.88 44.54
N GLU A 571 -10.84 -19.39 44.93
CA GLU A 571 -11.17 -20.83 44.87
C GLU A 571 -11.38 -21.28 43.40
N ASP A 572 -10.28 -21.44 42.65
CA ASP A 572 -10.27 -22.05 41.31
C ASP A 572 -9.13 -23.07 41.18
N SER A 573 -9.23 -24.00 40.23
CA SER A 573 -8.16 -24.94 39.92
C SER A 573 -8.18 -25.37 38.45
N LYS A 574 -7.04 -25.84 37.93
CA LYS A 574 -6.96 -26.38 36.55
C LYS A 574 -7.93 -27.55 36.36
N GLU A 575 -8.15 -28.37 37.39
CA GLU A 575 -9.12 -29.47 37.37
C GLU A 575 -10.58 -28.95 37.32
N LEU A 576 -10.90 -27.91 38.08
CA LEU A 576 -12.23 -27.28 38.05
C LEU A 576 -12.49 -26.62 36.68
N PHE A 577 -11.49 -25.94 36.12
CA PHE A 577 -11.60 -25.32 34.79
C PHE A 577 -11.69 -26.37 33.66
N LYS A 578 -10.93 -27.47 33.75
CA LYS A 578 -11.09 -28.63 32.85
C LYS A 578 -12.49 -29.20 32.93
N ASN A 579 -13.00 -29.45 34.14
CA ASN A 579 -14.36 -29.98 34.33
C ASN A 579 -15.44 -29.04 33.77
N ASP A 580 -15.34 -27.73 33.99
CA ASP A 580 -16.26 -26.74 33.40
C ASP A 580 -16.21 -26.78 31.86
N THR A 581 -15.00 -26.83 31.29
CA THR A 581 -14.78 -26.84 29.83
C THR A 581 -15.27 -28.14 29.19
N THR A 582 -14.92 -29.30 29.73
CA THR A 582 -15.41 -30.61 29.27
C THR A 582 -16.93 -30.72 29.37
N LYS A 583 -17.52 -30.27 30.48
CA LYS A 583 -18.99 -30.26 30.66
C LYS A 583 -19.69 -29.34 29.65
N SER A 584 -19.06 -28.22 29.28
CA SER A 584 -19.56 -27.33 28.24
C SER A 584 -19.39 -27.93 26.84
N ALA A 585 -18.28 -28.60 26.58
CA ALA A 585 -17.95 -29.21 25.28
C ALA A 585 -18.77 -30.48 24.95
N GLY A 586 -19.47 -31.06 25.93
CA GLY A 586 -20.49 -32.08 25.68
C GLY A 586 -19.94 -33.41 25.17
N GLU A 587 -20.62 -34.00 24.18
CA GLU A 587 -20.18 -35.24 23.53
C GLU A 587 -19.02 -34.97 22.55
N GLY A 588 -18.93 -33.75 22.02
CA GLY A 588 -17.83 -33.29 21.17
C GLY A 588 -16.53 -32.93 21.92
N ALA A 589 -16.41 -33.21 23.21
CA ALA A 589 -15.24 -32.86 24.01
C ALA A 589 -13.99 -33.67 23.62
N ASN A 590 -12.91 -33.01 23.18
CA ASN A 590 -11.59 -33.61 23.01
C ASN A 590 -10.73 -33.38 24.27
N PRO A 591 -10.47 -34.40 25.11
CA PRO A 591 -9.72 -34.21 26.35
C PRO A 591 -8.29 -33.68 26.15
N ALA A 592 -7.62 -34.06 25.06
CA ALA A 592 -6.22 -33.68 24.80
C ALA A 592 -6.09 -32.19 24.47
N LEU A 593 -6.95 -31.67 23.58
CA LEU A 593 -7.00 -30.24 23.26
C LEU A 593 -7.47 -29.40 24.46
N ILE A 594 -8.41 -29.90 25.26
CA ILE A 594 -8.83 -29.24 26.50
C ILE A 594 -7.69 -29.20 27.53
N ASP A 595 -6.88 -30.26 27.63
CA ASP A 595 -5.71 -30.31 28.50
C ASP A 595 -4.64 -29.28 28.09
N VAL A 596 -4.37 -29.13 26.78
CA VAL A 596 -3.49 -28.07 26.26
C VAL A 596 -4.03 -26.68 26.64
N LEU A 597 -5.31 -26.41 26.33
CA LEU A 597 -5.97 -25.13 26.60
C LEU A 597 -5.90 -24.73 28.09
N VAL A 598 -6.23 -25.66 28.99
CA VAL A 598 -6.30 -25.39 30.43
C VAL A 598 -4.90 -25.34 31.06
N SER A 599 -3.96 -26.19 30.62
CA SER A 599 -2.60 -26.23 31.18
C SER A 599 -1.81 -24.95 30.88
N GLY A 600 -1.88 -24.47 29.64
CA GLY A 600 -1.26 -23.22 29.19
C GLY A 600 -1.99 -21.94 29.61
N SER A 601 -3.15 -22.04 30.27
CA SER A 601 -4.04 -20.89 30.46
C SER A 601 -3.46 -19.76 31.31
N GLU A 602 -2.70 -20.12 32.35
CA GLU A 602 -2.02 -19.21 33.28
C GLU A 602 -0.87 -18.47 32.58
N ASP A 603 0.00 -19.23 31.89
CA ASP A 603 1.13 -18.70 31.13
C ASP A 603 0.68 -17.78 29.98
N ALA A 604 -0.46 -18.08 29.34
CA ALA A 604 -1.05 -17.21 28.32
C ALA A 604 -1.42 -15.81 28.85
N VAL A 605 -2.04 -15.72 30.03
CA VAL A 605 -2.40 -14.42 30.63
C VAL A 605 -1.18 -13.72 31.24
N GLU A 606 -0.25 -14.45 31.85
CA GLU A 606 0.97 -13.83 32.38
C GLU A 606 1.88 -13.29 31.26
N TRP A 607 1.95 -13.98 30.12
CA TRP A 607 2.64 -13.49 28.93
C TRP A 607 2.00 -12.21 28.37
N LEU A 608 0.66 -12.15 28.24
CA LEU A 608 -0.02 -10.90 27.83
C LEU A 608 0.24 -9.74 28.81
N LYS A 609 0.30 -10.00 30.11
CA LYS A 609 0.63 -8.99 31.12
C LYS A 609 2.09 -8.52 31.05
N SER A 610 3.03 -9.46 30.95
CA SER A 610 4.47 -9.19 31.10
C SER A 610 5.20 -8.86 29.80
N ARG A 611 4.91 -9.60 28.72
CA ARG A 611 5.56 -9.43 27.40
C ARG A 611 4.88 -8.38 26.53
N VAL A 612 3.57 -8.24 26.64
CA VAL A 612 2.73 -7.36 25.81
C VAL A 612 2.30 -6.09 26.56
N ASN A 613 2.52 -6.05 27.87
CA ASN A 613 2.18 -4.93 28.78
C ASN A 613 0.69 -4.56 28.74
N VAL A 614 -0.19 -5.57 28.82
CA VAL A 614 -1.65 -5.39 28.85
C VAL A 614 -2.19 -5.59 30.27
N ASP A 615 -2.98 -4.63 30.78
CA ASP A 615 -3.68 -4.79 32.05
C ASP A 615 -4.71 -5.92 31.96
N LEU A 616 -4.55 -6.95 32.79
CA LEU A 616 -5.51 -8.04 32.97
C LEU A 616 -5.80 -8.27 34.46
N SER A 617 -5.77 -7.20 35.26
CA SER A 617 -5.85 -7.24 36.73
C SER A 617 -7.23 -7.60 37.30
N GLN A 618 -8.33 -7.38 36.56
CA GLN A 618 -9.68 -7.58 37.05
C GLN A 618 -10.21 -8.97 36.70
N VAL A 619 -10.77 -9.69 37.68
CA VAL A 619 -11.31 -11.06 37.46
C VAL A 619 -12.83 -11.12 37.65
N ALA A 620 -13.52 -11.56 36.61
CA ALA A 620 -14.96 -11.81 36.59
C ALA A 620 -15.29 -13.31 36.50
N GLN A 621 -16.57 -13.64 36.72
CA GLN A 621 -17.15 -14.96 36.48
C GLN A 621 -18.24 -14.81 35.40
N LEU A 622 -18.10 -15.54 34.30
CA LEU A 622 -19.05 -15.58 33.20
C LEU A 622 -19.98 -16.81 33.29
N GLY A 623 -20.88 -16.98 32.32
CA GLY A 623 -21.87 -18.05 32.32
C GLY A 623 -21.22 -19.43 32.17
N GLY A 624 -21.70 -20.41 32.94
CA GLY A 624 -21.17 -21.78 32.92
C GLY A 624 -19.85 -22.01 33.66
N HIS A 625 -19.17 -20.97 34.15
CA HIS A 625 -17.98 -21.10 34.98
C HIS A 625 -18.33 -21.35 36.45
N SER A 626 -17.64 -22.29 37.09
CA SER A 626 -17.78 -22.57 38.53
C SER A 626 -17.05 -21.54 39.42
N ALA A 627 -16.00 -20.89 38.91
CA ALA A 627 -15.22 -19.89 39.64
C ALA A 627 -14.97 -18.60 38.82
N LYS A 628 -14.45 -17.55 39.48
CA LYS A 628 -13.96 -16.33 38.81
C LYS A 628 -12.63 -16.62 38.13
N ARG A 629 -12.56 -16.52 36.81
CA ARG A 629 -11.32 -16.74 36.05
C ARG A 629 -11.18 -15.91 34.78
N THR A 630 -12.15 -15.07 34.47
CA THR A 630 -12.13 -14.22 33.27
C THR A 630 -11.42 -12.92 33.60
N ASN A 631 -10.16 -12.83 33.18
CA ASN A 631 -9.30 -11.67 33.35
C ASN A 631 -9.63 -10.60 32.30
N ARG A 632 -9.66 -9.35 32.71
CA ARG A 632 -9.93 -8.18 31.87
C ARG A 632 -9.18 -6.97 32.43
N PRO A 633 -8.95 -5.92 31.63
CA PRO A 633 -8.33 -4.70 32.13
C PRO A 633 -9.23 -3.98 33.13
N SER A 634 -8.62 -3.14 33.96
CA SER A 634 -9.31 -2.17 34.80
C SER A 634 -9.91 -1.02 33.98
N ASN A 635 -9.38 -0.75 32.77
CA ASN A 635 -9.91 0.23 31.83
C ASN A 635 -9.92 -0.28 30.38
N GLY A 636 -10.86 0.23 29.58
CA GLY A 636 -11.08 -0.21 28.21
C GLY A 636 -11.73 -1.59 28.03
N MET A 637 -11.74 -2.06 26.78
CA MET A 637 -12.33 -3.35 26.37
C MET A 637 -11.24 -4.41 26.13
N ALA A 638 -11.40 -5.60 26.72
CA ALA A 638 -10.33 -6.60 26.77
C ALA A 638 -9.75 -7.00 25.39
N GLY A 639 -10.58 -7.18 24.37
CA GLY A 639 -10.13 -7.51 23.02
C GLY A 639 -9.41 -6.38 22.31
N ALA A 640 -9.85 -5.14 22.52
CA ALA A 640 -9.21 -3.95 21.95
C ALA A 640 -7.84 -3.72 22.59
N GLU A 641 -7.77 -3.70 23.93
CA GLU A 641 -6.52 -3.52 24.69
C GLU A 641 -5.50 -4.64 24.39
N ILE A 642 -5.95 -5.91 24.34
CA ILE A 642 -5.08 -7.04 23.96
C ILE A 642 -4.58 -6.89 22.52
N ILE A 643 -5.46 -6.65 21.55
CA ILE A 643 -5.04 -6.55 20.14
C ILE A 643 -4.14 -5.35 19.90
N TYR A 644 -4.43 -4.19 20.50
CA TYR A 644 -3.58 -3.01 20.40
C TYR A 644 -2.17 -3.26 20.97
N GLY A 645 -2.08 -3.85 22.18
CA GLY A 645 -0.79 -4.23 22.76
C GLY A 645 -0.02 -5.24 21.88
N MET A 646 -0.71 -6.22 21.30
CA MET A 646 -0.11 -7.21 20.40
C MET A 646 0.36 -6.57 19.08
N GLN A 647 -0.43 -5.66 18.50
CA GLN A 647 -0.05 -4.89 17.30
C GLN A 647 1.20 -4.06 17.59
N ARG A 648 1.26 -3.35 18.72
CA ARG A 648 2.45 -2.59 19.15
C ARG A 648 3.68 -3.49 19.25
N ALA A 649 3.58 -4.61 19.96
CA ALA A 649 4.68 -5.57 20.15
C ALA A 649 5.15 -6.26 18.84
N VAL A 650 4.30 -6.36 17.82
CA VAL A 650 4.68 -6.87 16.49
C VAL A 650 5.26 -5.76 15.61
N LYS A 651 4.66 -4.55 15.59
CA LYS A 651 5.21 -3.37 14.88
C LYS A 651 6.60 -2.96 15.40
N GLU A 652 6.94 -3.26 16.65
CA GLU A 652 8.30 -3.12 17.18
C GLU A 652 9.34 -3.98 16.42
N TYR A 653 8.96 -5.15 15.91
CA TYR A 653 9.80 -6.03 15.09
C TYR A 653 9.72 -5.72 13.58
N GLU A 654 8.66 -5.07 13.13
CA GLU A 654 8.52 -4.57 11.75
C GLU A 654 9.60 -3.52 11.47
N LYS A 655 9.81 -2.59 12.42
CA LYS A 655 10.92 -1.63 12.44
C LYS A 655 12.33 -2.28 12.46
N GLN A 656 12.42 -3.58 12.73
CA GLN A 656 13.67 -4.36 12.72
C GLN A 656 13.83 -5.24 11.48
N GLY A 657 12.90 -5.18 10.51
CA GLY A 657 12.92 -6.05 9.32
C GLY A 657 12.74 -7.55 9.63
N LYS A 658 12.15 -7.89 10.79
CA LYS A 658 11.88 -9.28 11.19
C LYS A 658 10.45 -9.73 10.86
N VAL A 659 9.53 -8.80 10.67
CA VAL A 659 8.17 -9.10 10.22
C VAL A 659 7.73 -8.13 9.13
N GLU A 660 7.03 -8.67 8.13
CA GLU A 660 6.36 -7.94 7.05
C GLU A 660 4.85 -8.13 7.22
N ILE A 661 4.06 -7.06 7.10
CA ILE A 661 2.60 -7.08 7.33
C ILE A 661 1.86 -6.66 6.06
N LEU A 662 1.19 -7.63 5.43
CA LEU A 662 0.47 -7.46 4.15
C LEU A 662 -1.05 -7.36 4.41
N LEU A 663 -1.57 -6.13 4.46
CA LEU A 663 -3.00 -5.81 4.66
C LEU A 663 -3.76 -5.69 3.33
N GLY A 664 -5.04 -6.06 3.27
CA GLY A 664 -5.81 -6.08 2.02
C GLY A 664 -5.40 -7.22 1.06
N ARG A 665 -4.67 -8.22 1.56
CA ARG A 665 -4.10 -9.33 0.80
C ARG A 665 -4.79 -10.65 1.18
N ARG A 666 -5.47 -11.30 0.22
CA ARG A 666 -6.18 -12.56 0.44
C ARG A 666 -5.36 -13.75 -0.05
N VAL A 667 -5.05 -14.69 0.83
CA VAL A 667 -4.55 -16.01 0.39
C VAL A 667 -5.64 -16.75 -0.37
N VAL A 668 -5.33 -17.21 -1.60
CA VAL A 668 -6.27 -17.89 -2.49
C VAL A 668 -5.88 -19.34 -2.81
N ASP A 669 -4.60 -19.70 -2.71
CA ASP A 669 -4.12 -21.07 -2.96
C ASP A 669 -2.87 -21.40 -2.14
N MET A 670 -2.60 -22.69 -1.97
CA MET A 670 -1.48 -23.24 -1.20
C MET A 670 -0.39 -23.79 -2.15
N ILE A 671 0.82 -23.27 -2.05
CA ILE A 671 1.97 -23.76 -2.81
C ILE A 671 2.47 -25.03 -2.14
N LYS A 672 2.50 -26.14 -2.89
CA LYS A 672 2.75 -27.48 -2.37
C LYS A 672 3.73 -28.29 -3.22
N GLU A 673 4.48 -29.14 -2.54
CA GLU A 673 5.41 -30.11 -3.10
C GLU A 673 5.04 -31.53 -2.63
N ALA A 674 5.57 -32.54 -3.33
CA ALA A 674 5.50 -33.92 -2.85
C ALA A 674 6.43 -34.10 -1.64
N GLY A 675 5.97 -34.85 -0.64
CA GLY A 675 6.79 -35.21 0.53
C GLY A 675 7.81 -36.31 0.25
N GLU A 676 8.45 -36.80 1.30
CA GLU A 676 9.43 -37.90 1.20
C GLU A 676 8.73 -39.25 1.02
N GLU A 677 7.50 -39.39 1.52
CA GLU A 677 6.69 -40.61 1.35
C GLU A 677 5.71 -40.52 0.16
N GLU A 678 5.44 -41.67 -0.48
CA GLU A 678 4.58 -41.75 -1.67
C GLU A 678 3.13 -41.37 -1.35
N GLY A 679 2.71 -40.17 -1.80
CA GLY A 679 1.38 -39.60 -1.56
C GLY A 679 1.34 -38.50 -0.49
N GLU A 680 2.47 -38.20 0.16
CA GLU A 680 2.60 -37.08 1.09
C GLU A 680 2.59 -35.73 0.36
N THR A 681 2.02 -34.69 0.99
CA THR A 681 2.00 -33.32 0.49
C THR A 681 2.57 -32.37 1.55
N VAL A 682 3.51 -31.52 1.14
CA VAL A 682 4.16 -30.53 2.00
C VAL A 682 3.87 -29.12 1.48
N VAL A 683 3.40 -28.23 2.33
CA VAL A 683 3.19 -26.80 2.03
C VAL A 683 4.52 -26.06 2.11
N LYS A 684 4.78 -25.21 1.11
CA LYS A 684 6.02 -24.41 0.97
C LYS A 684 5.76 -22.91 0.79
N GLY A 685 4.51 -22.49 0.86
CA GLY A 685 4.11 -21.12 0.61
C GLY A 685 2.64 -20.97 0.26
N VAL A 686 2.27 -19.75 -0.13
CA VAL A 686 0.90 -19.38 -0.51
C VAL A 686 0.89 -18.51 -1.76
N SER A 687 -0.19 -18.59 -2.53
CA SER A 687 -0.52 -17.57 -3.53
C SER A 687 -1.49 -16.57 -2.92
N VAL A 688 -1.18 -15.30 -3.05
CA VAL A 688 -1.87 -14.18 -2.40
C VAL A 688 -2.37 -13.21 -3.47
N VAL A 689 -3.58 -12.69 -3.31
CA VAL A 689 -4.16 -11.68 -4.18
C VAL A 689 -4.29 -10.38 -3.41
N ASP A 690 -3.66 -9.33 -3.89
CA ASP A 690 -3.96 -7.95 -3.47
C ASP A 690 -5.37 -7.58 -3.97
N LEU A 691 -6.28 -7.30 -3.03
CA LEU A 691 -7.68 -7.02 -3.34
C LEU A 691 -7.91 -5.65 -3.99
N SER A 692 -6.91 -4.75 -3.93
CA SER A 692 -6.97 -3.43 -4.57
C SER A 692 -6.55 -3.48 -6.04
N THR A 693 -5.51 -4.24 -6.37
CA THR A 693 -4.93 -4.33 -7.72
C THR A 693 -5.36 -5.58 -8.50
N ASN A 694 -5.92 -6.60 -7.82
CA ASN A 694 -6.11 -7.97 -8.31
C ASN A 694 -4.82 -8.67 -8.81
N VAL A 695 -3.64 -8.16 -8.46
CA VAL A 695 -2.36 -8.82 -8.74
C VAL A 695 -2.22 -10.04 -7.83
N THR A 696 -1.73 -11.15 -8.39
CA THR A 696 -1.42 -12.37 -7.64
C THR A 696 0.08 -12.51 -7.44
N GLU A 697 0.51 -12.56 -6.19
CA GLU A 697 1.90 -12.80 -5.77
C GLU A 697 2.07 -14.21 -5.16
N ARG A 698 3.32 -14.65 -4.99
CA ARG A 698 3.67 -15.94 -4.38
C ARG A 698 4.68 -15.74 -3.27
N LEU A 699 4.28 -16.10 -2.05
CA LEU A 699 5.11 -16.02 -0.85
C LEU A 699 5.56 -17.42 -0.46
N PHE A 700 6.83 -17.57 -0.07
CA PHE A 700 7.45 -18.86 0.24
C PHE A 700 7.99 -18.89 1.68
N ALA A 701 7.68 -19.96 2.40
CA ALA A 701 8.17 -20.24 3.75
C ALA A 701 8.08 -21.76 4.03
N PRO A 702 8.94 -22.34 4.89
CA PRO A 702 8.84 -23.75 5.24
C PRO A 702 7.60 -24.07 6.08
N ASN A 703 6.94 -23.07 6.67
CA ASN A 703 5.73 -23.22 7.47
C ASN A 703 4.66 -22.20 7.05
N THR A 704 3.40 -22.65 7.01
CA THR A 704 2.21 -21.80 6.87
C THR A 704 1.26 -22.04 8.03
N ILE A 705 0.89 -20.98 8.74
CA ILE A 705 0.02 -21.02 9.92
C ILE A 705 -1.31 -20.37 9.57
N LEU A 706 -2.38 -21.17 9.57
CA LEU A 706 -3.75 -20.69 9.41
C LEU A 706 -4.28 -20.13 10.75
N ALA A 707 -4.60 -18.84 10.77
CA ALA A 707 -5.20 -18.13 11.90
C ALA A 707 -6.43 -17.31 11.48
N THR A 708 -7.11 -17.75 10.41
CA THR A 708 -8.13 -16.99 9.64
C THR A 708 -9.48 -16.78 10.32
N GLY A 709 -9.68 -17.34 11.51
CA GLY A 709 -10.98 -17.35 12.19
C GLY A 709 -12.03 -18.27 11.54
N GLY A 710 -13.28 -18.16 12.00
CA GLY A 710 -14.40 -19.02 11.61
C GLY A 710 -15.19 -18.57 10.37
N PHE A 711 -16.33 -19.22 10.16
CA PHE A 711 -17.22 -19.08 8.99
C PHE A 711 -18.63 -18.54 9.31
N ALA A 712 -18.82 -17.94 10.49
CA ALA A 712 -20.14 -17.57 11.01
C ALA A 712 -20.86 -16.44 10.22
N SER A 713 -20.15 -15.72 9.36
CA SER A 713 -20.68 -14.59 8.58
C SER A 713 -20.86 -14.88 7.09
N ASP A 714 -20.38 -16.03 6.59
CA ASP A 714 -20.65 -16.40 5.20
C ASP A 714 -22.16 -16.64 4.99
N ARG A 715 -22.69 -16.02 3.94
CA ARG A 715 -24.08 -16.18 3.46
C ARG A 715 -24.14 -16.59 1.99
N SER A 716 -22.99 -16.84 1.38
CA SER A 716 -22.88 -17.28 0.00
C SER A 716 -23.40 -18.71 -0.17
N LYS A 717 -23.76 -19.03 -1.43
CA LYS A 717 -24.19 -20.38 -1.81
C LYS A 717 -22.98 -21.31 -1.89
N GLY A 718 -23.08 -22.47 -1.25
CA GLY A 718 -21.97 -23.40 -1.06
C GLY A 718 -21.13 -23.13 0.19
N SER A 719 -21.47 -22.09 0.97
CA SER A 719 -20.79 -21.75 2.22
C SER A 719 -20.81 -22.89 3.25
N TYR A 720 -19.83 -22.89 4.15
CA TYR A 720 -19.81 -23.85 5.27
C TYR A 720 -21.02 -23.69 6.20
N LEU A 721 -21.56 -22.47 6.36
CA LEU A 721 -22.77 -22.24 7.12
C LEU A 721 -24.00 -22.86 6.44
N GLU A 722 -24.18 -22.66 5.13
CA GLU A 722 -25.28 -23.30 4.37
C GLU A 722 -25.16 -24.83 4.41
N LYS A 723 -23.94 -25.36 4.25
CA LYS A 723 -23.68 -26.80 4.21
C LYS A 723 -24.00 -27.51 5.53
N TYR A 724 -23.62 -26.93 6.67
CA TYR A 724 -23.67 -27.60 7.97
C TYR A 724 -24.77 -27.09 8.91
N ARG A 725 -25.22 -25.83 8.77
CA ARG A 725 -26.28 -25.20 9.56
C ARG A 725 -27.19 -24.30 8.71
N PRO A 726 -27.87 -24.86 7.68
CA PRO A 726 -28.76 -24.10 6.81
C PRO A 726 -29.92 -23.45 7.57
N ASP A 727 -30.30 -24.00 8.73
CA ASP A 727 -31.29 -23.41 9.63
C ASP A 727 -30.89 -22.01 10.11
N LEU A 728 -29.59 -21.70 10.21
CA LEU A 728 -29.09 -20.44 10.76
C LEU A 728 -28.81 -19.36 9.71
N MET A 729 -29.00 -19.61 8.41
CA MET A 729 -28.58 -18.69 7.34
C MET A 729 -29.16 -17.27 7.47
N ASN A 730 -30.43 -17.13 7.85
CA ASN A 730 -31.07 -15.82 8.04
C ASN A 730 -30.85 -15.23 9.44
N MET A 731 -30.07 -15.86 10.32
CA MET A 731 -29.78 -15.32 11.64
C MET A 731 -28.67 -14.25 11.56
N PRO A 732 -28.83 -13.09 12.19
CA PRO A 732 -27.78 -12.06 12.20
C PRO A 732 -26.59 -12.49 13.06
N ALA A 733 -25.41 -11.95 12.75
CA ALA A 733 -24.13 -12.32 13.35
C ALA A 733 -23.52 -11.22 14.24
N THR A 734 -22.57 -11.62 15.07
CA THR A 734 -21.66 -10.72 15.82
C THR A 734 -20.21 -10.81 15.35
N ALA A 735 -19.89 -11.83 14.53
CA ALA A 735 -18.65 -11.90 13.78
C ALA A 735 -18.65 -10.83 12.67
N GLY A 736 -17.47 -10.35 12.26
CA GLY A 736 -17.34 -9.47 11.09
C GLY A 736 -17.67 -10.20 9.79
N GLU A 737 -18.04 -9.46 8.76
CA GLU A 737 -18.43 -10.00 7.44
C GLU A 737 -17.30 -10.82 6.79
N PHE A 738 -16.05 -10.47 7.09
CA PHE A 738 -14.83 -11.21 6.77
C PHE A 738 -14.75 -12.65 7.28
N SER A 739 -15.61 -13.07 8.23
CA SER A 739 -15.60 -14.42 8.81
C SER A 739 -16.26 -15.44 7.88
N THR A 740 -15.56 -15.74 6.77
CA THR A 740 -16.07 -16.53 5.63
C THR A 740 -15.57 -17.98 5.58
N GLY A 741 -14.63 -18.37 6.45
CA GLY A 741 -14.08 -19.74 6.43
C GLY A 741 -13.02 -20.01 5.36
N ASP A 742 -12.40 -18.98 4.79
CA ASP A 742 -11.39 -19.11 3.72
C ASP A 742 -10.27 -20.11 4.08
N GLY A 743 -9.73 -20.05 5.30
CA GLY A 743 -8.70 -20.99 5.78
C GLY A 743 -9.17 -22.45 5.88
N VAL A 744 -10.46 -22.68 6.13
CA VAL A 744 -11.04 -24.03 6.08
C VAL A 744 -11.08 -24.55 4.64
N GLY A 745 -11.35 -23.66 3.66
CA GLY A 745 -11.23 -23.95 2.24
C GLY A 745 -9.80 -24.29 1.82
N LEU A 746 -8.83 -23.48 2.24
CA LEU A 746 -7.41 -23.67 1.96
C LEU A 746 -6.84 -24.97 2.56
N ALA A 747 -7.27 -25.35 3.76
CA ALA A 747 -6.87 -26.63 4.37
C ALA A 747 -7.52 -27.82 3.67
N THR A 748 -8.82 -27.74 3.35
CA THR A 748 -9.54 -28.87 2.72
C THR A 748 -9.14 -29.11 1.26
N SER A 749 -8.63 -28.11 0.54
CA SER A 749 -8.05 -28.31 -0.80
C SER A 749 -6.75 -29.14 -0.77
N LEU A 750 -6.14 -29.31 0.40
CA LEU A 750 -5.00 -30.18 0.69
C LEU A 750 -5.41 -31.53 1.31
N GLY A 751 -6.70 -31.80 1.48
CA GLY A 751 -7.20 -33.03 2.11
C GLY A 751 -7.21 -33.01 3.64
N ALA A 752 -7.16 -31.83 4.27
CA ALA A 752 -7.31 -31.69 5.72
C ALA A 752 -8.68 -32.19 6.20
N GLY A 753 -8.69 -32.95 7.29
CA GLY A 753 -9.92 -33.42 7.93
C GLY A 753 -10.65 -32.29 8.65
N LEU A 754 -11.98 -32.38 8.71
CA LEU A 754 -12.84 -31.43 9.43
C LEU A 754 -13.50 -32.09 10.64
N VAL A 755 -13.66 -31.35 11.73
CA VAL A 755 -14.34 -31.81 12.96
C VAL A 755 -15.37 -30.78 13.42
N GLY A 756 -16.54 -31.24 13.86
CA GLY A 756 -17.54 -30.43 14.55
C GLY A 756 -18.20 -29.30 13.74
N MET A 757 -18.20 -29.35 12.41
CA MET A 757 -18.65 -28.23 11.56
C MET A 757 -20.13 -27.81 11.75
N ASP A 758 -20.98 -28.67 12.31
CA ASP A 758 -22.37 -28.34 12.72
C ASP A 758 -22.44 -27.52 14.02
N LYS A 759 -21.35 -27.50 14.80
CA LYS A 759 -21.22 -26.83 16.10
C LYS A 759 -20.95 -25.34 15.92
N VAL A 760 -21.97 -24.62 15.48
CA VAL A 760 -21.98 -23.14 15.43
C VAL A 760 -22.73 -22.60 16.65
N GLN A 761 -22.04 -21.83 17.49
CA GLN A 761 -22.62 -21.25 18.71
C GLN A 761 -23.40 -19.98 18.40
N LEU A 762 -24.60 -19.94 18.96
CA LEU A 762 -25.40 -18.74 19.12
C LEU A 762 -25.03 -18.04 20.43
N HIS A 763 -24.82 -16.73 20.38
CA HIS A 763 -24.83 -15.89 21.58
C HIS A 763 -26.28 -15.51 21.91
N PRO A 764 -26.72 -15.57 23.18
CA PRO A 764 -28.09 -15.22 23.53
C PRO A 764 -28.40 -13.73 23.38
N THR A 765 -27.38 -12.86 23.43
CA THR A 765 -27.59 -11.41 23.51
C THR A 765 -26.71 -10.65 22.51
N GLY A 766 -27.25 -10.36 21.33
CA GLY A 766 -26.81 -9.27 20.45
C GLY A 766 -27.80 -8.10 20.53
N TRP A 767 -27.31 -6.87 20.58
CA TRP A 767 -28.16 -5.67 20.64
C TRP A 767 -28.95 -5.48 19.35
N VAL A 768 -30.22 -5.12 19.50
CA VAL A 768 -31.05 -4.61 18.40
C VAL A 768 -30.94 -3.09 18.42
N ASP A 769 -30.25 -2.50 17.45
CA ASP A 769 -30.19 -1.06 17.29
C ASP A 769 -31.60 -0.51 16.97
N PRO A 770 -32.13 0.47 17.71
CA PRO A 770 -33.40 1.12 17.37
C PRO A 770 -33.41 1.83 16.01
N LYS A 771 -32.24 2.22 15.49
CA LYS A 771 -32.04 2.87 14.18
C LYS A 771 -32.03 1.87 13.03
N ASP A 772 -31.40 0.71 13.24
CA ASP A 772 -31.37 -0.42 12.29
C ASP A 772 -31.70 -1.78 12.98
N PRO A 773 -33.00 -2.07 13.21
CA PRO A 773 -33.41 -3.30 13.86
C PRO A 773 -33.12 -4.56 13.04
N GLU A 774 -33.04 -4.46 11.72
CA GLU A 774 -32.98 -5.59 10.78
C GLU A 774 -31.56 -5.90 10.28
N SER A 775 -30.56 -5.05 10.60
CA SER A 775 -29.14 -5.26 10.28
C SER A 775 -28.65 -6.71 10.41
N GLY A 776 -27.94 -7.22 9.40
CA GLY A 776 -27.33 -8.56 9.41
C GLY A 776 -26.23 -8.73 10.47
N THR A 777 -25.63 -7.62 10.91
CA THR A 777 -24.56 -7.58 11.91
C THR A 777 -25.02 -6.84 13.16
N LYS A 778 -24.88 -7.44 14.35
CA LYS A 778 -25.28 -6.84 15.64
C LYS A 778 -24.07 -6.60 16.55
N THR A 779 -24.10 -5.51 17.32
CA THR A 779 -23.15 -5.32 18.42
C THR A 779 -23.42 -6.35 19.52
N LEU A 780 -22.39 -7.07 19.96
CA LEU A 780 -22.50 -8.04 21.05
C LEU A 780 -22.85 -7.34 22.36
N ALA A 781 -23.96 -7.74 23.01
CA ALA A 781 -24.22 -7.39 24.39
C ALA A 781 -23.42 -8.34 25.28
N ALA A 782 -22.34 -7.84 25.89
CA ALA A 782 -21.35 -8.65 26.61
C ALA A 782 -22.00 -9.59 27.64
N GLU A 783 -21.48 -10.81 27.74
CA GLU A 783 -21.97 -11.78 28.72
C GLU A 783 -21.82 -11.27 30.16
N LEU A 784 -20.82 -10.41 30.40
CA LEU A 784 -20.66 -9.64 31.62
C LEU A 784 -21.96 -8.94 32.07
N MET A 785 -22.78 -8.42 31.16
CA MET A 785 -24.04 -7.72 31.50
C MET A 785 -25.05 -8.63 32.20
N ARG A 786 -25.08 -9.92 31.85
CA ARG A 786 -25.85 -10.95 32.58
C ARG A 786 -25.13 -11.37 33.86
N GLY A 787 -23.80 -11.48 33.81
CA GLY A 787 -22.94 -11.82 34.95
C GLY A 787 -23.05 -10.85 36.14
N VAL A 788 -23.12 -9.54 35.89
CA VAL A 788 -23.27 -8.50 36.95
C VAL A 788 -24.68 -8.41 37.54
N GLY A 789 -25.66 -9.11 36.97
CA GLY A 789 -27.04 -9.15 37.48
C GLY A 789 -28.13 -8.81 36.47
N GLY A 790 -27.80 -8.51 35.21
CA GLY A 790 -28.78 -8.19 34.16
C GLY A 790 -29.77 -9.32 33.92
N LEU A 791 -31.06 -8.96 33.87
CA LEU A 791 -32.18 -9.87 33.71
C LEU A 791 -32.64 -9.90 32.26
N LEU A 792 -32.99 -11.10 31.77
CA LEU A 792 -33.67 -11.28 30.49
C LEU A 792 -35.18 -11.33 30.73
N ILE A 793 -35.89 -10.37 30.15
CA ILE A 793 -37.33 -10.17 30.35
C ILE A 793 -38.05 -10.21 29.01
N ASN A 794 -39.08 -11.04 28.91
CA ASN A 794 -39.94 -11.14 27.72
C ASN A 794 -40.97 -9.99 27.65
N SER A 795 -41.68 -9.86 26.53
CA SER A 795 -42.72 -8.84 26.31
C SER A 795 -43.85 -8.84 27.36
N ALA A 796 -44.12 -9.98 28.00
CA ALA A 796 -45.08 -10.09 29.11
C ALA A 796 -44.53 -9.60 30.48
N GLY A 797 -43.32 -9.04 30.52
CA GLY A 797 -42.71 -8.48 31.72
C GLY A 797 -42.18 -9.54 32.69
N LYS A 798 -41.89 -10.76 32.21
CA LYS A 798 -41.42 -11.90 33.04
C LYS A 798 -40.03 -12.38 32.65
N ARG A 799 -39.29 -12.87 33.66
CA ARG A 799 -38.13 -13.75 33.46
C ARG A 799 -38.59 -15.13 32.95
N PHE A 800 -37.65 -15.88 32.38
CA PHE A 800 -37.91 -17.19 31.78
C PHE A 800 -36.71 -18.16 31.80
N VAL A 801 -35.56 -17.74 32.34
CA VAL A 801 -34.31 -18.51 32.32
C VAL A 801 -33.34 -18.06 33.42
N ASN A 802 -32.41 -18.94 33.81
CA ASN A 802 -31.21 -18.57 34.56
C ASN A 802 -30.22 -17.86 33.62
N GLU A 803 -30.06 -16.54 33.77
CA GLU A 803 -29.29 -15.69 32.86
C GLU A 803 -27.77 -15.95 32.86
N VAL A 804 -27.25 -16.65 33.87
CA VAL A 804 -25.83 -17.04 34.01
C VAL A 804 -25.58 -18.54 33.72
N SER A 805 -26.56 -19.19 33.08
CA SER A 805 -26.38 -20.53 32.49
C SER A 805 -25.51 -20.48 31.22
N THR A 806 -25.23 -21.63 30.62
CA THR A 806 -24.48 -21.71 29.35
C THR A 806 -25.23 -21.03 28.21
N ARG A 807 -24.50 -20.52 27.21
CA ARG A 807 -25.04 -19.81 26.04
C ARG A 807 -26.10 -20.64 25.31
N SER A 808 -25.79 -21.90 25.00
CA SER A 808 -26.74 -22.86 24.43
C SER A 808 -28.06 -22.95 25.22
N ASN A 809 -27.98 -23.08 26.56
CA ASN A 809 -29.19 -23.14 27.40
C ASN A 809 -29.98 -21.82 27.40
N VAL A 810 -29.31 -20.67 27.49
CA VAL A 810 -29.98 -19.35 27.46
C VAL A 810 -30.66 -19.12 26.11
N THR A 811 -29.97 -19.37 24.99
CA THR A 811 -30.53 -19.26 23.65
C THR A 811 -31.66 -20.25 23.42
N HIS A 812 -31.54 -21.52 23.85
CA HIS A 812 -32.64 -22.48 23.75
C HIS A 812 -33.92 -21.95 24.42
N HIS A 813 -33.81 -21.45 25.65
CA HIS A 813 -34.94 -20.84 26.35
C HIS A 813 -35.49 -19.57 25.68
N MET A 814 -34.67 -18.81 24.95
CA MET A 814 -35.13 -17.69 24.12
C MET A 814 -35.91 -18.19 22.88
N LEU A 815 -35.38 -19.20 22.18
CA LEU A 815 -36.02 -19.75 20.98
C LEU A 815 -37.32 -20.52 21.29
N LEU A 816 -37.48 -21.07 22.50
CA LEU A 816 -38.76 -21.63 23.00
C LEU A 816 -39.95 -20.64 23.03
N HIS A 817 -39.70 -19.34 22.78
CA HIS A 817 -40.77 -18.36 22.56
C HIS A 817 -41.34 -18.37 21.13
N ASP A 818 -40.66 -18.98 20.16
CA ASP A 818 -41.26 -19.28 18.85
C ASP A 818 -42.09 -20.59 18.90
N PRO A 819 -43.32 -20.61 18.36
CA PRO A 819 -44.18 -21.80 18.39
C PRO A 819 -43.64 -23.01 17.61
N VAL A 820 -42.90 -22.80 16.52
CA VAL A 820 -42.34 -23.89 15.70
C VAL A 820 -41.19 -24.52 16.47
N TYR A 821 -40.18 -23.73 16.85
CA TYR A 821 -39.02 -24.21 17.60
C TYR A 821 -39.44 -24.92 18.91
N LYS A 822 -40.44 -24.39 19.61
CA LYS A 822 -41.00 -25.01 20.82
C LYS A 822 -41.61 -26.40 20.57
N SER A 823 -42.09 -26.66 19.36
CA SER A 823 -42.72 -27.95 18.98
C SER A 823 -41.76 -28.94 18.33
N THR A 824 -40.70 -28.46 17.65
CA THR A 824 -39.77 -29.28 16.86
C THR A 824 -38.38 -29.42 17.48
N GLY A 825 -37.93 -28.45 18.29
CA GLY A 825 -36.53 -28.30 18.70
C GLY A 825 -35.59 -27.78 17.60
N VAL A 826 -36.11 -27.48 16.41
CA VAL A 826 -35.36 -27.08 15.21
C VAL A 826 -35.78 -25.68 14.79
N TRP A 827 -34.82 -24.82 14.47
CA TRP A 827 -35.09 -23.45 14.03
C TRP A 827 -35.57 -23.43 12.57
N ASP A 828 -36.57 -22.60 12.29
CA ASP A 828 -37.14 -22.39 10.96
C ASP A 828 -36.51 -21.13 10.38
N VAL A 829 -35.76 -21.28 9.28
CA VAL A 829 -34.91 -20.23 8.70
C VAL A 829 -35.71 -19.01 8.21
N ASP A 830 -37.01 -19.17 7.93
CA ASP A 830 -37.90 -18.08 7.51
C ASP A 830 -38.50 -17.30 8.70
N ARG A 831 -38.12 -17.63 9.94
CA ARG A 831 -38.60 -16.95 11.16
C ARG A 831 -37.74 -15.76 11.57
N SER A 832 -38.40 -14.67 11.93
CA SER A 832 -37.77 -13.59 12.70
C SER A 832 -37.38 -14.08 14.11
N VAL A 833 -36.13 -13.82 14.53
CA VAL A 833 -35.63 -14.21 15.85
C VAL A 833 -36.40 -13.47 16.97
N PRO A 834 -36.87 -14.13 18.04
CA PRO A 834 -37.65 -13.45 19.08
C PRO A 834 -36.79 -12.45 19.86
N ALA A 835 -37.30 -11.23 20.03
CA ALA A 835 -36.63 -10.15 20.75
C ALA A 835 -37.05 -10.08 22.23
N PHE A 836 -36.08 -9.80 23.09
CA PHE A 836 -36.20 -9.71 24.54
C PHE A 836 -35.59 -8.41 25.05
N TRP A 837 -35.80 -8.13 26.34
CA TRP A 837 -35.21 -6.99 27.02
C TRP A 837 -34.12 -7.46 27.97
N LEU A 838 -32.92 -6.89 27.84
CA LEU A 838 -31.87 -7.00 28.85
C LEU A 838 -31.97 -5.78 29.76
N VAL A 839 -32.20 -6.02 31.05
CA VAL A 839 -32.43 -4.97 32.06
C VAL A 839 -31.45 -5.10 33.21
N LEU A 840 -30.68 -4.04 33.47
CA LEU A 840 -29.79 -3.90 34.61
C LEU A 840 -30.41 -2.94 35.63
N SER A 841 -30.28 -3.23 36.93
CA SER A 841 -30.51 -2.23 37.98
C SER A 841 -29.33 -1.27 38.08
N GLU A 842 -29.49 -0.19 38.85
CA GLU A 842 -28.41 0.72 39.24
C GLU A 842 -27.20 -0.02 39.86
N GLU A 843 -27.43 -1.02 40.71
CA GLU A 843 -26.36 -1.83 41.32
C GLU A 843 -25.67 -2.76 40.31
N ALA A 844 -26.42 -3.38 39.39
CA ALA A 844 -25.85 -4.21 38.33
C ALA A 844 -25.04 -3.36 37.32
N ALA A 845 -25.56 -2.18 36.99
CA ALA A 845 -24.93 -1.24 36.08
C ALA A 845 -23.60 -0.71 36.64
N GLU A 846 -23.49 -0.53 37.97
CA GLU A 846 -22.26 -0.07 38.60
C GLU A 846 -21.08 -1.06 38.44
N GLU A 847 -21.30 -2.36 38.66
CA GLU A 847 -20.27 -3.40 38.41
C GLU A 847 -19.87 -3.50 36.91
N GLY A 848 -20.78 -3.07 36.02
CA GLY A 848 -20.63 -3.10 34.57
C GLY A 848 -20.36 -1.74 33.90
N ARG A 849 -20.08 -0.67 34.67
CA ARG A 849 -20.34 0.71 34.25
C ARG A 849 -19.84 1.07 32.85
N LYS A 850 -18.57 0.79 32.52
CA LYS A 850 -17.97 1.10 31.21
C LYS A 850 -18.72 0.51 30.01
N HIS A 851 -19.29 -0.68 30.16
CA HIS A 851 -20.13 -1.28 29.13
C HIS A 851 -21.51 -0.60 29.05
N VAL A 852 -22.08 -0.21 30.19
CA VAL A 852 -23.35 0.54 30.23
C VAL A 852 -23.17 1.90 29.56
N ASP A 853 -22.10 2.62 29.88
CA ASP A 853 -21.73 3.91 29.28
C ASP A 853 -21.56 3.77 27.76
N LEU A 854 -20.78 2.78 27.30
CA LEU A 854 -20.59 2.46 25.88
C LEU A 854 -21.92 2.14 25.16
N TYR A 855 -22.76 1.27 25.71
CA TYR A 855 -24.03 0.89 25.08
C TYR A 855 -25.08 2.01 25.14
N THR A 856 -25.03 2.88 26.15
CA THR A 856 -25.87 4.07 26.22
C THR A 856 -25.41 5.15 25.26
N HIS A 857 -24.10 5.37 25.11
CA HIS A 857 -23.54 6.28 24.11
C HIS A 857 -23.92 5.84 22.68
N LYS A 858 -23.78 4.55 22.36
CA LYS A 858 -24.22 3.98 21.07
C LYS A 858 -25.75 3.94 20.88
N GLY A 859 -26.55 4.33 21.87
CA GLY A 859 -28.03 4.33 21.79
C GLY A 859 -28.69 2.94 21.85
N LEU A 860 -27.91 1.90 22.17
CA LEU A 860 -28.36 0.51 22.28
C LEU A 860 -29.01 0.22 23.66
N MET A 861 -28.71 1.05 24.66
CA MET A 861 -29.20 0.97 26.03
C MET A 861 -29.66 2.34 26.54
N LYS A 862 -30.66 2.39 27.42
CA LYS A 862 -31.29 3.64 27.90
C LYS A 862 -31.49 3.64 29.42
N GLU A 863 -31.17 4.75 30.10
CA GLU A 863 -31.55 4.97 31.50
C GLU A 863 -33.06 5.26 31.61
N VAL A 864 -33.76 4.55 32.48
CA VAL A 864 -35.16 4.78 32.84
C VAL A 864 -35.34 4.78 34.37
N LYS A 865 -36.29 5.58 34.87
CA LYS A 865 -36.51 5.77 36.31
C LYS A 865 -37.73 4.98 36.81
N GLY A 866 -37.47 4.03 37.71
CA GLY A 866 -38.47 3.18 38.36
C GLY A 866 -39.21 2.22 37.42
N LEU A 867 -40.01 1.32 38.01
CA LEU A 867 -40.78 0.33 37.25
C LEU A 867 -41.77 0.95 36.25
N LYS A 868 -42.27 2.16 36.51
CA LYS A 868 -43.18 2.86 35.60
C LYS A 868 -42.47 3.30 34.32
N GLY A 869 -41.25 3.86 34.43
CA GLY A 869 -40.43 4.21 33.27
C GLY A 869 -40.02 2.98 32.47
N LEU A 870 -39.59 1.92 33.18
CA LEU A 870 -39.27 0.63 32.57
C LEU A 870 -40.47 -0.01 31.86
N ALA A 871 -41.66 0.02 32.46
CA ALA A 871 -42.89 -0.47 31.85
C ALA A 871 -43.27 0.28 30.57
N GLN A 872 -43.09 1.61 30.57
CA GLN A 872 -43.33 2.46 29.40
C GLN A 872 -42.36 2.14 28.26
N GLU A 873 -41.06 2.00 28.55
CA GLU A 873 -40.05 1.66 27.55
C GLU A 873 -40.27 0.28 26.94
N MET A 874 -40.58 -0.70 27.78
CA MET A 874 -40.78 -2.09 27.36
C MET A 874 -42.15 -2.36 26.71
N GLY A 875 -43.07 -1.38 26.72
CA GLY A 875 -44.46 -1.57 26.27
C GLY A 875 -45.24 -2.61 27.10
N THR A 876 -44.92 -2.76 28.39
CA THR A 876 -45.46 -3.84 29.25
C THR A 876 -46.15 -3.31 30.52
N SER A 877 -46.67 -4.20 31.37
CA SER A 877 -47.38 -3.81 32.58
C SER A 877 -46.43 -3.57 33.76
N GLU A 878 -46.52 -2.39 34.39
CA GLU A 878 -45.84 -2.09 35.67
C GLU A 878 -46.16 -3.15 36.74
N LYS A 879 -47.40 -3.67 36.76
CA LYS A 879 -47.81 -4.75 37.68
C LYS A 879 -47.06 -6.06 37.43
N ALA A 880 -46.76 -6.38 36.17
CA ALA A 880 -46.01 -7.58 35.81
C ALA A 880 -44.54 -7.43 36.22
N LEU A 881 -43.89 -6.31 35.86
CA LEU A 881 -42.51 -6.03 36.25
C LEU A 881 -42.34 -5.98 37.77
N LYS A 882 -43.27 -5.34 38.49
CA LYS A 882 -43.28 -5.32 39.96
C LYS A 882 -43.28 -6.74 40.53
N LYS A 883 -44.17 -7.61 40.02
CA LYS A 883 -44.23 -9.01 40.46
C LYS A 883 -42.89 -9.72 40.20
N THR A 884 -42.34 -9.58 38.99
CA THR A 884 -41.05 -10.18 38.59
C THR A 884 -39.90 -9.77 39.51
N TYR A 885 -39.79 -8.49 39.87
CA TYR A 885 -38.74 -8.01 40.79
C TYR A 885 -39.00 -8.40 42.26
N GLU A 886 -40.25 -8.46 42.71
CA GLU A 886 -40.60 -8.99 44.04
C GLU A 886 -40.26 -10.49 44.16
N GLU A 887 -40.51 -11.29 43.12
CA GLU A 887 -40.15 -12.71 43.06
C GLU A 887 -38.63 -12.93 42.94
N TYR A 888 -37.92 -12.11 42.16
CA TYR A 888 -36.46 -12.17 42.05
C TYR A 888 -35.77 -11.81 43.37
N ALA A 889 -36.20 -10.73 44.03
CA ALA A 889 -35.66 -10.33 45.34
C ALA A 889 -35.93 -11.38 46.43
N LYS A 890 -37.09 -12.06 46.40
CA LYS A 890 -37.36 -13.21 47.28
C LYS A 890 -36.40 -14.37 46.99
N SER A 891 -36.25 -14.75 45.73
CA SER A 891 -35.39 -15.88 45.32
C SER A 891 -33.92 -15.65 45.66
N ALA A 892 -33.45 -14.39 45.59
CA ALA A 892 -32.11 -14.02 46.03
C ALA A 892 -31.88 -14.22 47.54
N ASN A 893 -32.88 -13.94 48.38
CA ASN A 893 -32.83 -14.22 49.81
C ASN A 893 -32.95 -15.73 50.13
N ASP A 894 -33.75 -16.46 49.34
CA ASP A 894 -33.92 -17.91 49.47
C ASP A 894 -32.70 -18.71 48.93
N GLY A 895 -31.77 -18.05 48.22
CA GLY A 895 -30.54 -18.63 47.66
C GLY A 895 -30.72 -19.45 46.37
N ARG A 896 -31.96 -19.58 45.86
CA ARG A 896 -32.26 -20.28 44.61
C ARG A 896 -33.59 -19.83 43.99
N ASP A 897 -33.65 -19.72 42.66
CA ASP A 897 -34.89 -19.44 41.92
C ASP A 897 -35.48 -20.67 41.19
N GLU A 898 -36.66 -20.48 40.58
CA GLU A 898 -37.38 -21.51 39.81
C GLU A 898 -36.63 -22.01 38.56
N PHE A 899 -35.67 -21.24 38.04
CA PHE A 899 -34.82 -21.59 36.90
C PHE A 899 -33.50 -22.26 37.36
N GLY A 900 -33.32 -22.49 38.66
CA GLY A 900 -32.12 -23.08 39.23
C GLY A 900 -30.92 -22.13 39.36
N LYS A 901 -31.12 -20.81 39.21
CA LYS A 901 -30.09 -19.80 39.49
C LYS A 901 -29.81 -19.77 40.99
N THR A 902 -28.54 -19.84 41.37
CA THR A 902 -28.06 -19.80 42.76
C THR A 902 -27.19 -18.57 43.06
N VAL A 903 -26.71 -17.88 42.03
CA VAL A 903 -25.88 -16.66 42.16
C VAL A 903 -26.72 -15.45 41.78
N PHE A 904 -26.91 -14.54 42.74
CA PHE A 904 -27.73 -13.34 42.59
C PHE A 904 -26.86 -12.09 42.80
N ARG A 905 -26.48 -11.45 41.70
CA ARG A 905 -25.77 -10.16 41.67
C ARG A 905 -26.72 -9.04 41.22
N GLY A 906 -26.35 -7.80 41.52
CA GLY A 906 -27.10 -6.62 41.05
C GLY A 906 -28.58 -6.61 41.43
N VAL A 907 -28.95 -7.11 42.61
CA VAL A 907 -30.36 -7.13 43.05
C VAL A 907 -30.79 -5.72 43.46
N PRO A 908 -31.86 -5.15 42.88
CA PRO A 908 -32.23 -3.76 43.12
C PRO A 908 -32.69 -3.50 44.55
N LYS A 909 -31.98 -2.62 45.28
CA LYS A 909 -32.33 -2.19 46.64
C LYS A 909 -33.66 -1.44 46.68
N ASN A 910 -33.98 -0.70 45.62
CA ASN A 910 -35.26 -0.01 45.48
C ASN A 910 -35.78 -0.07 44.03
N ALA A 911 -36.38 -1.21 43.66
CA ALA A 911 -36.96 -1.38 42.33
C ALA A 911 -38.03 -0.33 41.98
N LYS A 912 -38.77 0.22 42.94
CA LYS A 912 -39.89 1.14 42.67
C LYS A 912 -39.45 2.47 42.06
N SER A 913 -38.37 3.05 42.54
CA SER A 913 -37.91 4.39 42.13
C SER A 913 -36.41 4.50 41.81
N GLY A 914 -35.65 3.41 41.93
CA GLY A 914 -34.25 3.35 41.48
C GLY A 914 -34.12 3.43 39.96
N LYS A 915 -32.89 3.58 39.48
CA LYS A 915 -32.60 3.59 38.04
C LYS A 915 -32.56 2.16 37.49
N PHE A 916 -32.91 2.04 36.21
CA PHE A 916 -32.67 0.86 35.40
C PHE A 916 -32.03 1.27 34.07
N TYR A 917 -31.22 0.38 33.53
CA TYR A 917 -30.65 0.51 32.19
C TYR A 917 -31.20 -0.64 31.34
N VAL A 918 -31.80 -0.31 30.20
CA VAL A 918 -32.60 -1.26 29.41
C VAL A 918 -32.30 -1.13 27.91
N GLY A 919 -32.21 -2.28 27.22
CA GLY A 919 -32.06 -2.36 25.77
C GLY A 919 -32.66 -3.65 25.21
N ARG A 920 -32.89 -3.70 23.89
CA ARG A 920 -33.46 -4.86 23.19
C ARG A 920 -32.36 -5.80 22.71
N VAL A 921 -32.54 -7.10 22.91
CA VAL A 921 -31.59 -8.15 22.50
C VAL A 921 -32.27 -9.29 21.76
N ILE A 922 -31.55 -9.90 20.83
CA ILE A 922 -31.90 -11.14 20.13
C ILE A 922 -30.76 -12.16 20.26
N SER A 923 -31.05 -13.43 19.98
CA SER A 923 -29.99 -14.43 19.75
C SER A 923 -29.35 -14.23 18.38
N VAL A 924 -28.04 -14.45 18.30
CA VAL A 924 -27.19 -14.09 17.15
C VAL A 924 -26.10 -15.14 16.92
N LEU A 925 -25.68 -15.33 15.68
CA LEU A 925 -24.49 -16.11 15.34
C LEU A 925 -23.23 -15.46 15.94
N HIS A 926 -22.30 -16.27 16.42
CA HIS A 926 -21.17 -15.74 17.20
C HIS A 926 -19.83 -16.45 17.00
N TYR A 927 -19.82 -17.78 16.90
CA TYR A 927 -18.56 -18.53 16.90
C TYR A 927 -18.72 -19.93 16.30
N CYS A 928 -17.76 -20.39 15.52
CA CYS A 928 -17.68 -21.76 15.01
C CYS A 928 -16.75 -22.61 15.88
N MET A 929 -17.27 -23.63 16.58
CA MET A 929 -16.44 -24.60 17.33
C MET A 929 -15.89 -25.72 16.43
N GLY A 930 -16.47 -25.87 15.24
CA GLY A 930 -15.97 -26.74 14.20
C GLY A 930 -15.02 -26.04 13.25
N GLY A 931 -14.07 -26.80 12.72
CA GLY A 931 -13.01 -26.30 11.86
C GLY A 931 -12.09 -27.41 11.39
N VAL A 932 -10.87 -27.02 11.01
CA VAL A 932 -9.78 -27.90 10.59
C VAL A 932 -9.32 -28.77 11.77
N THR A 933 -9.11 -30.05 11.53
CA THR A 933 -8.66 -30.98 12.57
C THR A 933 -7.18 -30.77 12.86
N ILE A 934 -6.82 -30.64 14.13
CA ILE A 934 -5.43 -30.51 14.59
C ILE A 934 -5.06 -31.57 15.63
N ASP A 935 -3.75 -31.86 15.74
CA ASP A 935 -3.18 -32.56 16.89
C ASP A 935 -3.00 -31.61 18.10
N GLU A 936 -2.51 -32.13 19.22
CA GLU A 936 -2.21 -31.34 20.42
C GLU A 936 -1.22 -30.20 20.17
N ASP A 937 -0.36 -30.33 19.15
CA ASP A 937 0.70 -29.37 18.79
C ASP A 937 0.23 -28.29 17.81
N GLY A 938 -0.95 -28.44 17.21
CA GLY A 938 -1.53 -27.52 16.24
C GLY A 938 -1.18 -27.82 14.77
N ARG A 939 -0.61 -29.00 14.48
CA ARG A 939 -0.40 -29.47 13.09
C ARG A 939 -1.74 -29.80 12.46
N VAL A 940 -1.95 -29.42 11.21
CA VAL A 940 -3.18 -29.79 10.48
C VAL A 940 -3.14 -31.27 10.11
N LEU A 941 -4.20 -32.00 10.45
CA LEU A 941 -4.34 -33.42 10.14
C LEU A 941 -5.19 -33.64 8.88
N GLY A 942 -4.74 -34.53 7.99
CA GLY A 942 -5.49 -35.04 6.85
C GLY A 942 -6.65 -35.95 7.26
N GLU A 943 -7.54 -36.29 6.33
CA GLU A 943 -8.66 -37.23 6.58
C GLU A 943 -8.20 -38.62 7.08
N SER A 944 -6.96 -39.02 6.78
CA SER A 944 -6.33 -40.25 7.27
C SER A 944 -5.75 -40.16 8.69
N GLY A 945 -5.69 -38.96 9.29
CA GLY A 945 -5.09 -38.68 10.59
C GLY A 945 -3.58 -38.39 10.57
N GLY A 946 -2.91 -38.47 9.42
CA GLY A 946 -1.52 -38.01 9.25
C GLY A 946 -1.43 -36.48 9.19
N ALA A 947 -0.35 -35.89 9.68
CA ALA A 947 -0.11 -34.45 9.59
C ALA A 947 0.22 -34.03 8.15
N ILE A 948 -0.27 -32.85 7.72
CA ILE A 948 0.11 -32.22 6.45
C ILE A 948 1.38 -31.40 6.68
N GLY A 949 2.47 -31.77 5.99
CA GLY A 949 3.78 -31.15 6.20
C GLY A 949 3.77 -29.65 5.96
N GLY A 950 4.39 -28.88 6.86
CA GLY A 950 4.47 -27.42 6.77
C GLY A 950 3.16 -26.66 7.05
N LEU A 951 2.06 -27.34 7.39
CA LEU A 951 0.75 -26.70 7.61
C LEU A 951 0.28 -26.79 9.07
N TRP A 952 -0.03 -25.64 9.65
CA TRP A 952 -0.46 -25.48 11.04
C TRP A 952 -1.76 -24.68 11.13
N ALA A 953 -2.50 -24.81 12.23
CA ALA A 953 -3.72 -24.02 12.47
C ALA A 953 -3.90 -23.64 13.96
N ALA A 954 -4.36 -22.42 14.22
CA ALA A 954 -4.60 -21.90 15.57
C ALA A 954 -5.81 -20.95 15.65
N GLY A 955 -6.52 -20.97 16.79
CA GLY A 955 -7.75 -20.20 16.99
C GLY A 955 -8.97 -20.81 16.28
N GLU A 956 -10.01 -20.00 16.03
CA GLU A 956 -11.34 -20.44 15.55
C GLU A 956 -11.36 -21.18 14.19
N VAL A 957 -10.26 -21.16 13.41
CA VAL A 957 -10.14 -21.98 12.20
C VAL A 957 -9.92 -23.47 12.53
N ALA A 958 -9.38 -23.78 13.72
CA ALA A 958 -9.20 -25.13 14.23
C ALA A 958 -10.46 -25.63 14.94
N GLY A 959 -10.79 -26.91 14.74
CA GLY A 959 -11.95 -27.57 15.34
C GLY A 959 -11.60 -28.45 16.54
N GLY A 960 -12.60 -28.70 17.40
CA GLY A 960 -12.53 -29.75 18.43
C GLY A 960 -12.06 -29.30 19.82
N VAL A 961 -11.50 -28.09 19.97
CA VAL A 961 -11.10 -27.52 21.27
C VAL A 961 -12.30 -27.33 22.21
N HIS A 962 -13.44 -26.89 21.68
CA HIS A 962 -14.63 -26.50 22.46
C HIS A 962 -15.84 -27.43 22.33
N GLY A 963 -15.76 -28.48 21.52
CA GLY A 963 -16.86 -29.42 21.25
C GLY A 963 -18.19 -28.74 20.91
N ASP A 964 -19.26 -29.16 21.58
CA ASP A 964 -20.64 -28.72 21.32
C ASP A 964 -20.95 -27.27 21.75
N ASN A 965 -20.24 -26.73 22.75
CA ASN A 965 -20.45 -25.35 23.22
C ASN A 965 -19.19 -24.77 23.89
N ARG A 966 -18.70 -23.64 23.36
CA ARG A 966 -17.62 -22.85 23.95
C ARG A 966 -18.07 -22.04 25.19
N LEU A 967 -17.21 -21.98 26.21
CA LEU A 967 -17.36 -21.08 27.36
C LEU A 967 -16.93 -19.63 27.03
N GLY A 968 -17.59 -18.64 27.66
CA GLY A 968 -17.23 -17.24 27.50
C GLY A 968 -15.80 -16.97 27.98
N GLY A 969 -14.97 -16.31 27.16
CA GLY A 969 -13.55 -16.04 27.46
C GLY A 969 -12.56 -17.13 27.03
N ASN A 970 -13.02 -18.35 26.70
CA ASN A 970 -12.12 -19.41 26.18
C ASN A 970 -11.60 -19.16 24.76
N SER A 971 -12.23 -18.28 23.97
CA SER A 971 -11.77 -17.98 22.59
C SER A 971 -10.49 -17.16 22.55
N LEU A 972 -10.37 -16.12 23.40
CA LEU A 972 -9.11 -15.38 23.51
C LEU A 972 -8.01 -16.28 24.08
N LEU A 973 -8.36 -17.15 25.03
CA LEU A 973 -7.45 -18.12 25.63
C LEU A 973 -6.89 -19.10 24.60
N GLU A 974 -7.76 -19.71 23.79
CA GLU A 974 -7.38 -20.62 22.72
C GLU A 974 -6.47 -19.94 21.70
N CYS A 975 -6.83 -18.73 21.25
CA CYS A 975 -6.00 -17.94 20.35
C CYS A 975 -4.59 -17.76 20.91
N THR A 976 -4.45 -17.33 22.17
CA THR A 976 -3.13 -17.14 22.79
C THR A 976 -2.40 -18.47 23.03
N VAL A 977 -3.07 -19.51 23.55
CA VAL A 977 -2.43 -20.81 23.87
C VAL A 977 -1.98 -21.53 22.61
N PHE A 978 -2.87 -21.75 21.64
CA PHE A 978 -2.53 -22.48 20.41
C PHE A 978 -1.65 -21.64 19.48
N GLY A 979 -1.86 -20.32 19.40
CA GLY A 979 -0.98 -19.42 18.65
C GLY A 979 0.46 -19.50 19.15
N ARG A 980 0.68 -19.31 20.46
CA ARG A 980 2.02 -19.44 21.06
C ARG A 980 2.59 -20.85 20.94
N LYS A 981 1.77 -21.90 21.11
CA LYS A 981 2.23 -23.28 21.02
C LYS A 981 2.69 -23.65 19.60
N VAL A 982 1.94 -23.27 18.56
CA VAL A 982 2.37 -23.42 17.16
C VAL A 982 3.63 -22.59 16.89
N GLY A 983 3.65 -21.31 17.29
CA GLY A 983 4.84 -20.45 17.13
C GLY A 983 6.10 -20.98 17.82
N GLY A 984 5.94 -21.71 18.92
CA GLY A 984 7.03 -22.39 19.63
C GLY A 984 7.53 -23.69 18.98
N PHE A 985 6.82 -24.22 17.97
CA PHE A 985 7.28 -25.38 17.18
C PHE A 985 7.94 -25.00 15.86
N ILE A 986 7.87 -23.74 15.44
CA ILE A 986 8.55 -23.27 14.24
C ILE A 986 10.05 -23.25 14.50
N GLU A 987 10.79 -24.11 13.81
CA GLU A 987 12.24 -24.09 13.82
C GLU A 987 12.74 -22.80 13.13
N VAL A 988 13.42 -21.95 13.89
CA VAL A 988 14.00 -20.70 13.39
C VAL A 988 15.41 -20.93 12.86
N GLN A 989 15.72 -20.35 11.70
CA GLN A 989 17.07 -20.42 11.14
C GLN A 989 18.03 -19.57 11.98
N GLY A 990 18.84 -20.24 12.81
CA GLY A 990 19.69 -19.59 13.79
C GLY A 990 20.82 -18.76 13.16
N ASP A 991 20.88 -17.48 13.55
CA ASP A 991 21.99 -16.58 13.19
C ASP A 991 23.28 -17.08 13.85
N SER A 992 24.24 -17.54 13.05
CA SER A 992 25.37 -18.36 13.53
C SER A 992 26.52 -17.54 14.14
N GLY A 993 26.23 -16.83 15.24
CA GLY A 993 27.22 -16.65 16.32
C GLY A 993 27.38 -15.25 16.92
N VAL A 994 26.78 -15.04 18.10
CA VAL A 994 27.53 -14.61 19.30
C VAL A 994 26.99 -15.37 20.52
N GLY A 995 27.87 -16.06 21.26
CA GLY A 995 27.47 -16.86 22.42
C GLY A 995 27.33 -16.07 23.72
N SER A 996 26.20 -16.26 24.39
CA SER A 996 26.01 -16.26 25.86
C SER A 996 26.71 -15.17 26.71
N GLY A 997 25.92 -14.24 27.25
CA GLY A 997 26.32 -13.32 28.32
C GLY A 997 25.19 -13.07 29.32
N ALA A 998 24.89 -14.02 30.20
CA ALA A 998 23.91 -13.80 31.27
C ALA A 998 24.45 -12.84 32.33
N GLY A 999 23.73 -11.75 32.60
CA GLY A 999 24.09 -10.76 33.62
C GLY A 999 22.88 -9.97 34.11
N GLY A 1000 22.37 -10.30 35.29
CA GLY A 1000 21.25 -9.57 35.91
C GLY A 1000 21.69 -8.32 36.67
N GLY A 1001 20.84 -7.30 36.66
CA GLY A 1001 20.92 -6.07 37.46
C GLY A 1001 19.66 -5.24 37.22
N SER A 1002 18.63 -5.40 38.05
CA SER A 1002 18.32 -4.48 39.16
C SER A 1002 17.90 -3.08 38.70
N GLY A 1003 16.61 -2.75 38.87
CA GLY A 1003 16.04 -1.48 38.42
C GLY A 1003 16.55 -0.24 39.15
N GLY A 1004 16.34 0.91 38.51
CA GLY A 1004 16.63 2.24 39.03
C GLY A 1004 16.14 3.33 38.08
N ASP A 1005 15.13 4.06 38.52
CA ASP A 1005 14.54 5.32 38.04
C ASP A 1005 15.14 5.99 36.78
N TRP A 1006 14.31 6.17 35.75
CA TRP A 1006 14.52 7.13 34.66
C TRP A 1006 13.52 8.27 34.75
N ALA A 1007 13.70 9.13 35.75
CA ALA A 1007 12.98 10.39 35.82
C ALA A 1007 13.63 11.44 34.89
N ALA A 1008 12.83 11.97 33.96
CA ALA A 1008 13.04 13.23 33.23
C ALA A 1008 14.31 13.39 32.37
N GLN A 1009 14.15 13.23 31.05
CA GLN A 1009 14.37 14.34 30.09
C GLN A 1009 13.85 13.98 28.69
N ALA A 1010 12.60 14.34 28.41
CA ALA A 1010 12.08 14.53 27.06
C ALA A 1010 11.68 16.00 26.92
N SER A 1011 12.41 16.77 26.11
CA SER A 1011 12.08 18.16 25.80
C SER A 1011 11.16 18.21 24.59
N GLY A 1012 9.85 18.20 24.84
CA GLY A 1012 8.83 18.26 23.79
C GLY A 1012 8.69 19.64 23.14
N GLY A 1013 8.15 19.65 21.92
CA GLY A 1013 7.71 20.86 21.21
C GLY A 1013 6.28 20.67 20.73
N GLY A 1014 5.29 21.02 21.57
CA GLY A 1014 3.86 20.93 21.24
C GLY A 1014 2.93 21.11 22.45
N ALA A 1015 3.29 20.55 23.60
CA ALA A 1015 2.43 20.51 24.80
C ALA A 1015 2.15 21.86 25.50
N ASP A 1016 2.87 22.94 25.14
CA ASP A 1016 2.73 24.29 25.73
C ASP A 1016 1.82 25.23 24.91
N ALA A 1017 1.28 24.81 23.77
CA ALA A 1017 0.32 25.60 23.00
C ALA A 1017 -1.07 25.57 23.69
N GLU A 1018 -1.74 26.72 23.78
CA GLU A 1018 -3.15 26.80 24.23
C GLU A 1018 -4.07 26.78 23.00
N VAL A 1019 -5.02 25.84 22.97
CA VAL A 1019 -5.99 25.64 21.89
C VAL A 1019 -7.40 25.83 22.46
N SER A 1020 -8.30 26.45 21.70
CA SER A 1020 -9.70 26.64 22.13
C SER A 1020 -10.62 25.51 21.66
N MET A 1021 -11.70 25.21 22.38
CA MET A 1021 -12.74 24.28 21.86
C MET A 1021 -13.41 24.78 20.57
N GLU A 1022 -13.40 26.09 20.35
CA GLU A 1022 -13.91 26.72 19.12
C GLU A 1022 -12.99 26.43 17.93
N GLU A 1023 -11.68 26.44 18.14
CA GLU A 1023 -10.65 26.03 17.19
C GLU A 1023 -10.68 24.53 16.91
N VAL A 1024 -10.75 23.67 17.95
CA VAL A 1024 -10.98 22.22 17.77
C VAL A 1024 -12.19 21.98 16.86
N SER A 1025 -13.29 22.74 17.04
CA SER A 1025 -14.51 22.56 16.22
C SER A 1025 -14.38 22.92 14.73
N LEU A 1026 -13.30 23.60 14.32
CA LEU A 1026 -12.98 23.83 12.90
C LEU A 1026 -12.46 22.54 12.24
N HIS A 1027 -11.70 21.74 12.98
CA HIS A 1027 -11.15 20.43 12.61
C HIS A 1027 -12.19 19.31 12.83
N GLY A 1028 -13.38 19.54 12.29
CA GLY A 1028 -14.57 18.68 12.41
C GLY A 1028 -14.79 17.72 11.23
N GLN A 1029 -13.81 17.57 10.34
CA GLN A 1029 -13.93 16.78 9.10
C GLN A 1029 -13.13 15.49 9.19
N THR A 1030 -13.47 14.48 8.39
CA THR A 1030 -12.77 13.18 8.43
C THR A 1030 -11.33 13.27 7.91
N SER A 1031 -11.06 14.21 7.00
CA SER A 1031 -9.73 14.52 6.47
C SER A 1031 -8.95 15.56 7.29
N ASP A 1032 -9.53 16.05 8.39
CA ASP A 1032 -8.96 17.05 9.29
C ASP A 1032 -9.72 16.97 10.63
N CYS A 1033 -9.32 16.01 11.45
CA CYS A 1033 -10.09 15.47 12.57
C CYS A 1033 -9.35 15.66 13.89
N TRP A 1034 -9.59 16.77 14.58
CA TRP A 1034 -9.08 16.95 15.94
C TRP A 1034 -10.14 16.54 16.96
N VAL A 1035 -9.71 15.85 18.00
CA VAL A 1035 -10.55 15.41 19.11
C VAL A 1035 -9.95 15.92 20.41
N ALA A 1036 -10.73 16.64 21.20
CA ALA A 1036 -10.33 17.01 22.55
C ALA A 1036 -10.49 15.80 23.48
N LEU A 1037 -9.39 15.34 24.06
CA LEU A 1037 -9.32 14.22 25.00
C LEU A 1037 -8.58 14.66 26.27
N HIS A 1038 -9.17 14.47 27.44
CA HIS A 1038 -8.53 14.72 28.75
C HIS A 1038 -7.96 16.16 28.93
N GLY A 1039 -8.53 17.15 28.22
CA GLY A 1039 -8.09 18.54 28.27
C GLY A 1039 -6.94 18.89 27.32
N TYR A 1040 -6.64 18.03 26.35
CA TYR A 1040 -5.70 18.28 25.25
C TYR A 1040 -6.38 18.00 23.90
N ALA A 1041 -6.00 18.76 22.87
CA ALA A 1041 -6.47 18.55 21.50
C ALA A 1041 -5.49 17.61 20.79
N TYR A 1042 -5.98 16.46 20.32
CA TYR A 1042 -5.21 15.49 19.55
C TYR A 1042 -5.65 15.54 18.09
N ASP A 1043 -4.69 15.58 17.17
CA ASP A 1043 -4.94 15.38 15.75
C ASP A 1043 -4.94 13.89 15.45
N LEU A 1044 -6.13 13.31 15.30
CA LEU A 1044 -6.31 11.87 15.08
C LEU A 1044 -6.57 11.54 13.61
N THR A 1045 -6.31 12.49 12.69
CA THR A 1045 -6.61 12.37 11.26
C THR A 1045 -5.94 11.15 10.63
N ALA A 1046 -4.63 10.98 10.86
CA ALA A 1046 -3.88 9.82 10.36
C ALA A 1046 -4.24 8.52 11.10
N PHE A 1047 -4.43 8.60 12.42
CA PHE A 1047 -4.72 7.42 13.25
C PHE A 1047 -6.14 6.85 13.05
N ALA A 1048 -7.09 7.66 12.57
CA ALA A 1048 -8.48 7.23 12.37
C ALA A 1048 -8.55 5.93 11.56
N GLU A 1049 -7.84 5.83 10.44
CA GLU A 1049 -7.84 4.65 9.57
C GLU A 1049 -7.14 3.43 10.17
N GLU A 1050 -6.20 3.63 11.10
CA GLU A 1050 -5.53 2.54 11.82
C GLU A 1050 -6.32 2.04 13.06
N HIS A 1051 -7.32 2.79 13.52
CA HIS A 1051 -8.04 2.48 14.75
C HIS A 1051 -8.79 1.12 14.65
N PRO A 1052 -8.51 0.12 15.52
CA PRO A 1052 -9.03 -1.24 15.35
C PRO A 1052 -10.57 -1.40 15.30
N PRO A 1053 -11.39 -0.57 15.98
CA PRO A 1053 -12.84 -0.55 15.81
C PRO A 1053 -13.35 0.08 14.50
N GLY A 1054 -12.50 0.81 13.77
CA GLY A 1054 -12.80 1.58 12.56
C GLY A 1054 -12.77 3.10 12.76
N PRO A 1055 -12.42 3.87 11.72
CA PRO A 1055 -12.29 5.33 11.74
C PRO A 1055 -13.60 6.01 12.09
N GLU A 1056 -14.75 5.40 11.78
CA GLU A 1056 -16.09 5.92 12.10
C GLU A 1056 -16.22 6.27 13.59
N SER A 1057 -15.58 5.50 14.47
CA SER A 1057 -15.60 5.74 15.91
C SER A 1057 -14.77 6.96 16.38
N ILE A 1058 -13.86 7.46 15.53
CA ILE A 1058 -13.11 8.71 15.71
C ILE A 1058 -13.76 9.84 14.87
N HIS A 1059 -14.24 9.53 13.66
CA HIS A 1059 -14.97 10.45 12.77
C HIS A 1059 -16.25 11.00 13.41
N GLU A 1060 -16.96 10.20 14.21
CA GLU A 1060 -18.09 10.68 15.02
C GLU A 1060 -17.68 11.73 16.08
N LEU A 1061 -16.39 11.83 16.42
CA LEU A 1061 -15.82 12.71 17.44
C LEU A 1061 -15.02 13.91 16.90
N CYS A 1062 -14.75 13.99 15.59
CA CYS A 1062 -14.04 15.14 15.00
C CYS A 1062 -14.70 16.47 15.41
N GLY A 1063 -13.87 17.43 15.81
CA GLY A 1063 -14.26 18.76 16.24
C GLY A 1063 -14.97 18.82 17.60
N LYS A 1064 -14.84 17.78 18.44
CA LYS A 1064 -15.58 17.67 19.71
C LYS A 1064 -14.68 17.22 20.86
N ASP A 1065 -15.18 17.41 22.08
CA ASP A 1065 -14.67 16.73 23.26
C ASP A 1065 -15.13 15.26 23.22
N GLY A 1066 -14.19 14.38 22.87
CA GLY A 1066 -14.36 12.93 22.83
C GLY A 1066 -14.03 12.23 24.15
N THR A 1067 -13.63 12.98 25.20
CA THR A 1067 -13.06 12.44 26.45
C THR A 1067 -13.90 11.32 27.06
N GLU A 1068 -15.21 11.52 27.17
CA GLU A 1068 -16.11 10.53 27.79
C GLU A 1068 -16.37 9.31 26.89
N VAL A 1069 -16.21 9.45 25.57
CA VAL A 1069 -16.32 8.34 24.61
C VAL A 1069 -15.05 7.51 24.61
N PHE A 1070 -13.89 8.17 24.63
CA PHE A 1070 -12.58 7.54 24.78
C PHE A 1070 -12.50 6.73 26.09
N LYS A 1071 -12.84 7.33 27.24
CA LYS A 1071 -12.89 6.65 28.55
C LYS A 1071 -13.84 5.43 28.62
N ALA A 1072 -14.83 5.34 27.72
CA ALA A 1072 -15.75 4.21 27.67
C ALA A 1072 -15.13 2.96 27.01
N VAL A 1073 -14.08 3.14 26.20
CA VAL A 1073 -13.48 2.08 25.35
C VAL A 1073 -11.98 1.87 25.58
N HIS A 1074 -11.26 2.90 26.05
CA HIS A 1074 -9.79 2.94 26.17
C HIS A 1074 -9.32 3.39 27.57
N SER A 1075 -8.03 3.19 27.84
CA SER A 1075 -7.35 3.73 29.02
C SER A 1075 -6.64 5.07 28.78
N GLU A 1076 -6.58 5.94 29.79
CA GLU A 1076 -5.89 7.25 29.70
C GLU A 1076 -4.39 7.10 29.39
N GLY A 1077 -3.75 6.06 29.93
CA GLY A 1077 -2.34 5.75 29.61
C GLY A 1077 -2.10 5.36 28.15
N MET A 1078 -3.14 5.01 27.38
CA MET A 1078 -3.01 4.83 25.93
C MET A 1078 -2.65 6.15 25.22
N LEU A 1079 -2.98 7.31 25.80
CA LEU A 1079 -2.61 8.63 25.25
C LEU A 1079 -1.12 8.99 25.46
N GLU A 1080 -0.39 8.24 26.28
CA GLU A 1080 1.08 8.39 26.41
C GLU A 1080 1.79 8.02 25.09
N ASP A 1081 1.21 7.10 24.31
CA ASP A 1081 1.69 6.72 22.97
C ASP A 1081 1.25 7.74 21.88
N PHE A 1082 0.41 8.75 22.20
CA PHE A 1082 -0.07 9.80 21.28
C PHE A 1082 0.40 11.22 21.65
N MET A 1083 1.57 11.33 22.28
CA MET A 1083 2.10 12.62 22.74
C MET A 1083 2.60 13.54 21.62
N GLU A 1084 2.88 13.01 20.42
CA GLU A 1084 3.35 13.79 19.26
C GLU A 1084 2.18 14.41 18.47
N GLU A 1085 0.99 13.83 18.63
CA GLU A 1085 -0.29 14.22 18.04
C GLU A 1085 -0.98 15.35 18.82
N ILE A 1086 -0.45 15.75 19.98
CA ILE A 1086 -0.96 16.85 20.79
C ILE A 1086 -0.73 18.18 20.07
N ARG A 1087 -1.83 18.82 19.65
CA ARG A 1087 -1.87 20.16 19.06
C ARG A 1087 -1.89 21.28 20.10
N GLY A 1088 -2.30 20.96 21.33
CA GLY A 1088 -2.18 21.85 22.48
C GLY A 1088 -3.14 21.51 23.61
N LYS A 1089 -3.08 22.28 24.68
CA LYS A 1089 -3.96 22.17 25.85
C LYS A 1089 -5.26 22.93 25.62
N VAL A 1090 -6.39 22.27 25.86
CA VAL A 1090 -7.73 22.84 25.67
C VAL A 1090 -8.08 23.79 26.81
N MET A 1091 -8.31 25.06 26.47
CA MET A 1091 -8.76 26.09 27.40
C MET A 1091 -10.26 25.96 27.69
N SER A 1092 -10.63 26.10 28.97
CA SER A 1092 -11.98 25.86 29.53
C SER A 1092 -12.91 27.08 29.50
#